data_AF-A0A351FZF8-F1
#
_entry.id   AF-A0A351FZF8-F1
#
_cell.length_a   1.000
_cell.length_b   1.000
_cell.length_c   1.000
_cell.angle_alpha   90.00
_cell.angle_beta   90.00
_cell.angle_gamma   90.00
#
_symmetry.space_group_name_H-M   'P 1'
#
loop_
_entity.id
_entity.type
_entity.pdbx_description
1 polymer ?
#
loop_
_entity_poly.entity_id
_entity_poly.type
_entity_poly.pdbx_seq_one_letter_code
_entity_poly.pdbx_strand_id
1 'polypeptide(L)'
;MRGFVTALATRIPMVLLDYVVLAVYFVVLVAIGIIASRKIKRQEDYFMGGRSFGKLLQTFAAFGAGTGSSDPVNTARTTFTSGMSGMWSVMYWLFVTPFYWITGVWYRRMRHLTLGDWFVERYESQRLGVGYAIFGILFFMVYGSMFFSGIGKVAAPLIGVAEVTVLGATVPIEYLLVPSIGLIVLVYGMAGGLEAAYYTDLIQGICIILLSLLLVPFGLSALVEKFAPEGGSWWLGFRIMHEQIPKEHFSVIGSTNSSEFPLHRIIAVVVINLVGIVVQPHFIATGGGSAKDENSARIGLVVGNFLKRFCTIGWVLTALIALALFADHPELINDPDKTWGVASRELLGPGLRGLMLACLLAALMSSVDAYMVVGSALVVRNIYAPYINPQASERECINVGRLTGTFTVVGSIVIALSINNMLQQLELTWVFPVLFAAPFWIGMFWRGATTAAAWVTVTFCAFMFFVIPFAAPRVMPSLRTMEQYQTINEIVETKTTRPAAPTDVAKRVGQMTAWKDAQAAAEAIVDPVQRAEALQGLGAEPLPLEVGQSLTDTAKSGGKSVFWSRGVVPVSWLATDADVETRTRQIENWKREQAAAEAVTDATWRQRLLDELGAQPVTLAVGDLVTTAATGEGKDATGLKLPAPQPMSDPQPIGDQTTRVVMRYREDVKFTGKGNFRLEFLVYSLAGLDLTKSSNATLSTLELPPKIIAPFLVMILCSFLTRKNSQAALDRYYAKMKTPVDPDPEKDRQRLEQYAADPAALEAKKLFPGTSLEMQRPSWFDVIGFIVCFVICFGVIGVAVWVAQIGTG
;
A
#
# COMPACT_ATOMS: atom_id res chain seq x y z
N MET A 1 -41.35 -8.65 -7.02
CA MET A 1 -40.19 -7.79 -7.37
C MET A 1 -39.75 -8.03 -8.82
N ARG A 2 -40.62 -7.79 -9.81
CA ARG A 2 -40.33 -7.98 -11.26
C ARG A 2 -39.96 -6.69 -12.01
N GLY A 3 -39.98 -5.53 -11.34
CA GLY A 3 -39.67 -4.23 -11.94
C GLY A 3 -38.18 -3.84 -11.94
N PHE A 4 -37.28 -4.75 -11.56
CA PHE A 4 -35.84 -4.48 -11.43
C PHE A 4 -35.03 -4.75 -12.72
N VAL A 5 -35.64 -5.41 -13.72
CA VAL A 5 -34.93 -6.03 -14.86
C VAL A 5 -34.79 -5.10 -16.08
N THR A 6 -35.52 -3.98 -16.16
CA THR A 6 -35.41 -3.07 -17.32
C THR A 6 -34.28 -2.04 -17.21
N ALA A 7 -33.42 -2.11 -16.18
CA ALA A 7 -32.42 -1.09 -15.87
C ALA A 7 -30.97 -1.61 -15.89
N LEU A 8 -30.65 -2.62 -16.69
CA LEU A 8 -29.27 -3.08 -16.91
C LEU A 8 -28.52 -2.26 -17.98
N ALA A 9 -29.22 -1.38 -18.71
CA ALA A 9 -28.61 -0.57 -19.78
C ALA A 9 -28.24 0.88 -19.37
N THR A 10 -28.71 1.40 -18.24
CA THR A 10 -28.33 2.74 -17.73
C THR A 10 -28.61 2.85 -16.22
N ARG A 11 -27.76 2.28 -15.35
CA ARG A 11 -27.83 2.65 -13.92
C ARG A 11 -27.08 3.95 -13.70
N ILE A 12 -27.84 4.98 -13.33
CA ILE A 12 -27.41 6.35 -13.08
C ILE A 12 -26.29 6.35 -12.00
N PRO A 13 -25.28 7.25 -12.09
CA PRO A 13 -24.35 7.56 -11.00
C PRO A 13 -25.07 7.89 -9.67
N MET A 14 -24.32 8.26 -8.63
CA MET A 14 -24.88 8.66 -7.34
C MET A 14 -26.09 9.59 -7.48
N VAL A 15 -27.20 9.25 -6.80
CA VAL A 15 -28.45 10.03 -6.83
C VAL A 15 -28.53 10.95 -5.62
N LEU A 16 -29.48 11.89 -5.59
CA LEU A 16 -29.62 12.87 -4.49
C LEU A 16 -29.60 12.23 -3.09
N LEU A 17 -30.26 11.09 -2.91
CA LEU A 17 -30.28 10.36 -1.64
C LEU A 17 -28.87 9.95 -1.18
N ASP A 18 -27.98 9.57 -2.11
CA ASP A 18 -26.60 9.22 -1.79
C ASP A 18 -25.84 10.43 -1.23
N TYR A 19 -26.02 11.60 -1.84
CA TYR A 19 -25.40 12.84 -1.37
C TYR A 19 -25.98 13.31 -0.02
N VAL A 20 -27.28 13.10 0.23
CA VAL A 20 -27.89 13.40 1.53
C VAL A 20 -27.30 12.52 2.62
N VAL A 21 -27.15 11.21 2.38
CA VAL A 21 -26.51 10.28 3.34
C VAL A 21 -25.07 10.72 3.63
N LEU A 22 -24.31 11.08 2.58
CA LEU A 22 -22.94 11.56 2.71
C LEU A 22 -22.87 12.88 3.50
N ALA A 23 -23.79 13.82 3.26
CA ALA A 23 -23.87 15.08 3.99
C ALA A 23 -24.20 14.87 5.47
N VAL A 24 -25.17 14.02 5.78
CA VAL A 24 -25.53 13.67 7.17
C VAL A 24 -24.33 13.05 7.90
N TYR A 25 -23.61 12.15 7.24
CA TYR A 25 -22.38 11.55 7.77
C TYR A 25 -21.35 12.63 8.14
N PHE A 26 -21.07 13.57 7.25
CA PHE A 26 -20.11 14.65 7.52
C PHE A 26 -20.56 15.59 8.65
N VAL A 27 -21.85 15.91 8.72
CA VAL A 27 -22.40 16.73 9.80
C VAL A 27 -22.19 16.05 11.16
N VAL A 28 -22.43 14.74 11.25
CA VAL A 28 -22.20 13.97 12.49
C VAL A 28 -20.72 14.01 12.89
N LEU A 29 -19.79 13.82 11.95
CA LEU A 29 -18.36 13.89 12.25
C LEU A 29 -17.93 15.27 12.76
N VAL A 30 -18.33 16.33 12.06
CA VAL A 30 -18.00 17.71 12.46
C VAL A 30 -18.58 18.01 13.85
N ALA A 31 -19.80 17.55 14.14
CA ALA A 31 -20.40 17.69 15.46
C ALA A 31 -19.57 17.00 16.56
N ILE A 32 -19.11 15.76 16.32
CA ILE A 32 -18.25 15.03 17.27
C ILE A 32 -16.94 15.79 17.50
N GLY A 33 -16.31 16.27 16.43
CA GLY A 33 -15.08 17.07 16.51
C GLY A 33 -15.24 18.33 17.36
N ILE A 34 -16.33 19.09 17.16
CA ILE A 34 -16.64 20.31 17.92
C ILE A 34 -16.94 20.01 19.39
N ILE A 35 -17.65 18.91 19.69
CA ILE A 35 -17.97 18.54 21.08
C ILE A 35 -16.69 18.13 21.82
N ALA A 36 -15.86 17.30 21.19
CA ALA A 36 -14.59 16.86 21.76
C ALA A 36 -13.60 18.03 21.96
N SER A 37 -13.56 18.99 21.03
CA SER A 37 -12.66 20.15 21.12
C SER A 37 -12.87 20.99 22.38
N ARG A 38 -14.08 20.99 22.95
CA ARG A 38 -14.42 21.72 24.18
C ARG A 38 -13.75 21.15 25.44
N LYS A 39 -13.29 19.89 25.39
CA LYS A 39 -12.62 19.22 26.52
C LYS A 39 -11.11 19.43 26.54
N ILE A 40 -10.53 19.91 25.45
CA ILE A 40 -9.08 19.97 25.26
C ILE A 40 -8.51 21.20 25.99
N LYS A 41 -7.71 20.97 27.02
CA LYS A 41 -7.04 22.04 27.79
C LYS A 41 -5.53 21.90 27.82
N ARG A 42 -5.00 20.67 27.76
CA ARG A 42 -3.56 20.35 27.84
C ARG A 42 -3.12 19.53 26.63
N GLN A 43 -1.82 19.47 26.38
CA GLN A 43 -1.22 18.61 25.36
C GLN A 43 -1.61 17.13 25.51
N GLU A 44 -1.66 16.60 26.73
CA GLU A 44 -2.05 15.19 26.96
C GLU A 44 -3.51 14.93 26.57
N ASP A 45 -4.39 15.92 26.73
CA ASP A 45 -5.80 15.82 26.31
C ASP A 45 -5.89 15.79 24.77
N TYR A 46 -5.12 16.65 24.08
CA TYR A 46 -5.10 16.71 22.61
C TYR A 46 -4.41 15.51 21.95
N PHE A 47 -3.23 15.10 22.44
CA PHE A 47 -2.40 14.08 21.79
C PHE A 47 -2.64 12.66 22.28
N MET A 48 -3.14 12.46 23.51
CA MET A 48 -3.32 11.13 24.11
C MET A 48 -4.74 10.89 24.64
N GLY A 49 -5.67 11.84 24.47
CA GLY A 49 -7.05 11.72 24.97
C GLY A 49 -7.12 11.56 26.49
N GLY A 50 -6.17 12.16 27.21
CA GLY A 50 -6.09 12.04 28.67
C GLY A 50 -5.81 10.62 29.19
N ARG A 51 -5.39 9.68 28.32
CA ARG A 51 -5.11 8.28 28.65
C ARG A 51 -6.24 7.57 29.38
N SER A 52 -7.48 7.85 28.99
CA SER A 52 -8.68 7.37 29.68
C SER A 52 -9.41 6.25 28.94
N PHE A 53 -8.91 5.83 27.77
CA PHE A 53 -9.64 4.93 26.89
C PHE A 53 -9.70 3.51 27.45
N GLY A 54 -10.92 2.97 27.54
CA GLY A 54 -11.18 1.57 27.85
C GLY A 54 -11.06 0.65 26.63
N LYS A 55 -11.28 -0.64 26.85
CA LYS A 55 -11.17 -1.71 25.85
C LYS A 55 -11.89 -1.38 24.54
N LEU A 56 -13.15 -0.95 24.59
CA LEU A 56 -13.96 -0.72 23.39
C LEU A 56 -13.38 0.39 22.48
N LEU A 57 -13.11 1.58 23.03
CA LEU A 57 -12.53 2.67 22.25
C LEU A 57 -11.13 2.31 21.74
N GLN A 58 -10.31 1.62 22.54
CA GLN A 58 -8.99 1.18 22.09
C GLN A 58 -9.09 0.12 20.99
N THR A 59 -10.08 -0.78 21.03
CA THR A 59 -10.36 -1.75 19.96
C THR A 59 -10.65 -1.05 18.65
N PHE A 60 -11.57 -0.08 18.67
CA PHE A 60 -11.96 0.62 17.46
C PHE A 60 -10.91 1.61 16.96
N ALA A 61 -10.11 2.21 17.85
CA ALA A 61 -8.95 2.99 17.44
C ALA A 61 -7.88 2.14 16.75
N ALA A 62 -7.57 0.96 17.30
CA ALA A 62 -6.64 0.02 16.66
C ALA A 62 -7.20 -0.55 15.35
N PHE A 63 -8.51 -0.80 15.29
CA PHE A 63 -9.20 -1.22 14.07
C PHE A 63 -9.17 -0.12 13.00
N GLY A 64 -9.53 1.12 13.34
CA GLY A 64 -9.62 2.27 12.44
C GLY A 64 -8.25 2.69 11.91
N ALA A 65 -7.29 2.97 12.79
CA ALA A 65 -5.93 3.33 12.36
C ALA A 65 -5.20 2.21 11.61
N GLY A 66 -5.63 0.96 11.82
CA GLY A 66 -5.15 -0.20 11.11
C GLY A 66 -5.89 -0.50 9.80
N THR A 67 -7.07 0.09 9.57
CA THR A 67 -7.94 -0.19 8.40
C THR A 67 -8.16 1.07 7.59
N GLY A 68 -7.54 1.14 6.41
CA GLY A 68 -7.73 2.27 5.52
C GLY A 68 -8.51 1.93 4.26
N SER A 69 -8.91 2.97 3.53
CA SER A 69 -9.64 2.88 2.26
C SER A 69 -8.93 2.01 1.21
N SER A 70 -7.61 1.89 1.27
CA SER A 70 -6.79 1.09 0.36
C SER A 70 -6.89 -0.42 0.61
N ASP A 71 -7.27 -0.86 1.81
CA ASP A 71 -7.32 -2.29 2.16
C ASP A 71 -8.37 -3.09 1.35
N PRO A 72 -9.66 -2.66 1.27
CA PRO A 72 -10.64 -3.35 0.43
C PRO A 72 -10.27 -3.27 -1.06
N VAL A 73 -9.66 -2.17 -1.51
CA VAL A 73 -9.19 -2.00 -2.90
C VAL A 73 -8.08 -2.99 -3.24
N ASN A 74 -7.03 -3.05 -2.42
CA ASN A 74 -5.91 -3.99 -2.59
C ASN A 74 -6.39 -5.44 -2.57
N THR A 75 -7.27 -5.77 -1.62
CA THR A 75 -7.85 -7.11 -1.50
C THR A 75 -8.68 -7.44 -2.75
N ALA A 76 -9.50 -6.50 -3.23
CA ALA A 76 -10.33 -6.72 -4.41
C ALA A 76 -9.51 -6.86 -5.69
N ARG A 77 -8.55 -5.97 -5.94
CA ARG A 77 -7.63 -6.02 -7.10
C ARG A 77 -6.90 -7.36 -7.17
N THR A 78 -6.27 -7.76 -6.07
CA THR A 78 -5.48 -9.00 -6.02
C THR A 78 -6.36 -10.25 -6.05
N THR A 79 -7.57 -10.21 -5.49
CA THR A 79 -8.51 -11.33 -5.58
C THR A 79 -9.11 -11.48 -6.98
N PHE A 80 -9.42 -10.37 -7.65
CA PHE A 80 -9.94 -10.37 -9.01
C PHE A 80 -8.92 -10.93 -10.03
N THR A 81 -7.62 -10.71 -9.77
CA THR A 81 -6.53 -11.12 -10.66
C THR A 81 -5.94 -12.50 -10.30
N SER A 82 -5.84 -12.83 -9.01
CA SER A 82 -5.13 -14.03 -8.51
C SER A 82 -6.01 -14.98 -7.67
N GLY A 83 -7.33 -14.74 -7.62
CA GLY A 83 -8.24 -15.50 -6.75
C GLY A 83 -8.00 -15.28 -5.26
N MET A 84 -8.50 -16.17 -4.40
CA MET A 84 -8.46 -16.05 -2.94
C MET A 84 -7.06 -15.89 -2.35
N SER A 85 -6.02 -16.37 -3.05
CA SER A 85 -4.62 -16.15 -2.63
C SER A 85 -4.26 -14.65 -2.56
N GLY A 86 -4.99 -13.80 -3.28
CA GLY A 86 -4.89 -12.34 -3.20
C GLY A 86 -5.17 -11.77 -1.80
N MET A 87 -5.86 -12.49 -0.91
CA MET A 87 -6.10 -12.03 0.47
C MET A 87 -4.82 -11.70 1.24
N TRP A 88 -3.70 -12.36 0.90
CA TRP A 88 -2.40 -12.15 1.52
C TRP A 88 -1.79 -10.78 1.22
N SER A 89 -2.34 -10.03 0.27
CA SER A 89 -2.03 -8.62 0.05
C SER A 89 -2.34 -7.73 1.25
N VAL A 90 -3.24 -8.16 2.14
CA VAL A 90 -3.60 -7.46 3.38
C VAL A 90 -3.49 -8.36 4.61
N MET A 91 -3.64 -9.69 4.46
CA MET A 91 -3.55 -10.67 5.54
C MET A 91 -2.14 -10.96 6.04
N TYR A 92 -1.07 -10.43 5.41
CA TYR A 92 0.30 -10.59 5.92
C TYR A 92 0.50 -10.08 7.36
N TRP A 93 -0.37 -9.20 7.86
CA TRP A 93 -0.39 -8.76 9.26
C TRP A 93 -0.97 -9.78 10.25
N LEU A 94 -1.63 -10.85 9.78
CA LEU A 94 -2.31 -11.83 10.64
C LEU A 94 -1.38 -12.37 11.73
N PHE A 95 -0.22 -12.88 11.33
CA PHE A 95 0.76 -13.48 12.24
C PHE A 95 1.61 -12.45 13.01
N VAL A 96 1.45 -11.15 12.75
CA VAL A 96 1.99 -10.08 13.60
C VAL A 96 1.10 -9.85 14.83
N THR A 97 -0.21 -10.09 14.69
CA THR A 97 -1.22 -9.83 15.75
C THR A 97 -0.92 -10.53 17.09
N PRO A 98 -0.45 -11.80 17.15
CA PRO A 98 -0.07 -12.43 18.41
C PRO A 98 1.02 -11.67 19.18
N PHE A 99 1.95 -11.02 18.48
CA PHE A 99 2.99 -10.20 19.12
C PHE A 99 2.41 -8.95 19.77
N TYR A 100 1.30 -8.41 19.27
CA TYR A 100 0.61 -7.27 19.87
C TYR A 100 0.10 -7.55 21.28
N TRP A 101 -0.19 -8.81 21.61
CA TRP A 101 -0.50 -9.19 22.98
C TRP A 101 0.65 -8.87 23.95
N ILE A 102 1.89 -8.99 23.47
CA ILE A 102 3.10 -8.70 24.23
C ILE A 102 3.46 -7.22 24.13
N THR A 103 3.43 -6.64 22.92
CA THR A 103 3.89 -5.26 22.70
C THR A 103 2.91 -4.21 23.19
N GLY A 104 1.61 -4.54 23.32
CA GLY A 104 0.57 -3.57 23.73
C GLY A 104 0.84 -2.91 25.09
N VAL A 105 1.60 -3.55 25.99
CA VAL A 105 1.96 -2.94 27.28
C VAL A 105 3.12 -1.95 27.18
N TRP A 106 3.97 -2.07 26.17
CA TRP A 106 5.20 -1.29 26.07
C TRP A 106 4.88 0.20 26.00
N TYR A 107 4.00 0.58 25.08
CA TYR A 107 3.60 1.97 24.87
C TYR A 107 2.91 2.57 26.09
N ARG A 108 2.14 1.76 26.83
CA ARG A 108 1.50 2.24 28.06
C ARG A 108 2.52 2.49 29.18
N ARG A 109 3.52 1.62 29.32
CA ARG A 109 4.61 1.75 30.31
C ARG A 109 5.59 2.86 29.99
N MET A 110 5.76 3.21 28.72
CA MET A 110 6.61 4.33 28.29
C MET A 110 6.18 5.67 28.93
N ARG A 111 4.87 5.88 29.16
CA ARG A 111 4.32 7.13 29.72
C ARG A 111 4.71 8.39 28.92
N HIS A 112 5.05 8.21 27.65
CA HIS A 112 5.42 9.29 26.74
C HIS A 112 4.23 9.78 25.92
N LEU A 113 4.37 10.97 25.34
CA LEU A 113 3.42 11.49 24.34
C LEU A 113 3.81 11.03 22.93
N THR A 114 5.10 10.89 22.66
CA THR A 114 5.62 10.49 21.35
C THR A 114 6.64 9.38 21.48
N LEU A 115 6.85 8.62 20.40
CA LEU A 115 8.00 7.71 20.31
C LEU A 115 9.33 8.49 20.23
N GLY A 116 9.32 9.75 19.79
CA GLY A 116 10.50 10.62 19.87
C GLY A 116 10.97 10.82 21.32
N ASP A 117 10.04 11.03 22.26
CA ASP A 117 10.35 11.14 23.69
C ASP A 117 11.01 9.87 24.23
N TRP A 118 10.59 8.70 23.73
CA TRP A 118 11.22 7.43 24.08
C TRP A 118 12.69 7.37 23.62
N PHE A 119 12.99 7.79 22.38
CA PHE A 119 14.37 7.86 21.89
C PHE A 119 15.21 8.85 22.71
N VAL A 120 14.64 9.98 23.10
CA VAL A 120 15.31 10.96 23.96
C VAL A 120 15.65 10.38 25.32
N GLU A 121 14.71 9.70 25.98
CA GLU A 121 14.93 9.13 27.31
C GLU A 121 15.87 7.92 27.26
N ARG A 122 15.67 7.00 26.31
CA ARG A 122 16.50 5.78 26.20
C ARG A 122 17.95 6.10 25.82
N TYR A 123 18.17 7.07 24.94
CA TYR A 123 19.50 7.39 24.41
C TYR A 123 20.05 8.73 24.89
N GLU A 124 19.41 9.37 25.86
CA GLU A 124 19.84 10.67 26.44
C GLU A 124 20.14 11.73 25.37
N SER A 125 19.40 11.71 24.26
CA SER A 125 19.73 12.49 23.05
C SER A 125 18.50 13.18 22.47
N GLN A 126 18.40 14.48 22.73
CA GLN A 126 17.39 15.34 22.12
C GLN A 126 17.49 15.34 20.59
N ARG A 127 18.70 15.25 20.04
CA ARG A 127 18.93 15.16 18.59
C ARG A 127 18.34 13.90 17.99
N LEU A 128 18.46 12.75 18.67
CA LEU A 128 17.87 11.49 18.17
C LEU A 128 16.34 11.57 18.14
N GLY A 129 15.74 12.26 19.13
CA GLY A 129 14.33 12.62 19.12
C GLY A 129 13.92 13.44 17.89
N VAL A 130 14.72 14.45 17.50
CA VAL A 130 14.51 15.23 16.26
C VAL A 130 14.63 14.35 15.02
N GLY A 131 15.68 13.51 14.94
CA GLY A 131 15.87 12.58 13.83
C GLY A 131 14.67 11.66 13.65
N TYR A 132 14.13 11.13 14.74
CA TYR A 132 12.91 10.32 14.72
C TYR A 132 11.67 11.12 14.34
N ALA A 133 11.54 12.37 14.79
CA ALA A 133 10.42 13.23 14.42
C ALA A 133 10.39 13.52 12.91
N ILE A 134 11.54 13.84 12.31
CA ILE A 134 11.67 14.04 10.85
C ILE A 134 11.29 12.76 10.10
N PHE A 135 11.80 11.61 10.55
CA PHE A 135 11.40 10.31 10.01
C PHE A 135 9.89 10.10 10.09
N GLY A 136 9.28 10.36 11.24
CA GLY A 136 7.85 10.13 11.47
C GLY A 136 6.96 10.99 10.57
N ILE A 137 7.32 12.26 10.35
CA ILE A 137 6.57 13.17 9.46
C ILE A 137 6.66 12.70 8.01
N LEU A 138 7.87 12.36 7.53
CA LEU A 138 8.05 11.84 6.18
C LEU A 138 7.33 10.51 5.96
N PHE A 139 7.40 9.62 6.95
CA PHE A 139 6.67 8.36 6.95
C PHE A 139 5.16 8.59 6.86
N PHE A 140 4.61 9.52 7.65
CA PHE A 140 3.18 9.85 7.60
C PHE A 140 2.74 10.51 6.30
N MET A 141 3.59 11.31 5.64
CA MET A 141 3.28 11.86 4.32
C MET A 141 3.18 10.75 3.27
N VAL A 142 4.15 9.83 3.25
CA VAL A 142 4.11 8.67 2.33
C VAL A 142 2.92 7.76 2.66
N TYR A 143 2.71 7.44 3.93
CA TYR A 143 1.66 6.52 4.32
C TYR A 143 0.26 7.13 4.13
N GLY A 144 0.09 8.42 4.45
CA GLY A 144 -1.13 9.17 4.18
C GLY A 144 -1.45 9.27 2.69
N SER A 145 -0.43 9.40 1.83
CA SER A 145 -0.63 9.47 0.37
C SER A 145 -1.29 8.21 -0.21
N MET A 146 -1.02 7.05 0.40
CA MET A 146 -1.62 5.76 0.01
C MET A 146 -3.13 5.73 0.24
N PHE A 147 -3.60 6.29 1.35
CA PHE A 147 -5.04 6.35 1.62
C PHE A 147 -5.75 7.31 0.68
N PHE A 148 -5.14 8.46 0.37
CA PHE A 148 -5.65 9.41 -0.62
C PHE A 148 -5.70 8.83 -2.04
N SER A 149 -4.69 8.04 -2.43
CA SER A 149 -4.69 7.37 -3.74
C SER A 149 -5.80 6.30 -3.81
N GLY A 150 -5.98 5.52 -2.74
CA GLY A 150 -7.01 4.48 -2.66
C GLY A 150 -8.44 5.01 -2.75
N ILE A 151 -8.74 6.18 -2.18
CA ILE A 151 -10.09 6.76 -2.29
C ILE A 151 -10.41 7.22 -3.71
N GLY A 152 -9.43 7.75 -4.45
CA GLY A 152 -9.61 8.15 -5.85
C GLY A 152 -10.10 7.00 -6.73
N LYS A 153 -9.48 5.82 -6.57
CA LYS A 153 -9.82 4.59 -7.31
C LYS A 153 -11.21 4.04 -7.05
N VAL A 154 -11.82 4.38 -5.91
CA VAL A 154 -13.18 3.92 -5.57
C VAL A 154 -14.23 5.00 -5.82
N ALA A 155 -13.92 6.25 -5.48
CA ALA A 155 -14.84 7.36 -5.63
C ALA A 155 -15.11 7.69 -7.12
N ALA A 156 -14.09 7.62 -7.98
CA ALA A 156 -14.25 7.92 -9.40
C ALA A 156 -15.28 7.00 -10.09
N PRO A 157 -15.21 5.66 -9.96
CA PRO A 157 -16.26 4.79 -10.49
C PRO A 157 -17.65 5.05 -9.88
N LEU A 158 -17.74 5.28 -8.57
CA LEU A 158 -19.03 5.49 -7.87
C LEU A 158 -19.74 6.78 -8.32
N ILE A 159 -18.99 7.87 -8.48
CA ILE A 159 -19.51 9.16 -8.93
C ILE A 159 -19.84 9.11 -10.43
N GLY A 160 -19.20 8.21 -11.19
CA GLY A 160 -19.42 8.06 -12.64
C GLY A 160 -18.82 9.20 -13.47
N VAL A 161 -17.89 9.95 -12.89
CA VAL A 161 -17.17 11.05 -13.56
C VAL A 161 -15.69 10.70 -13.53
N ALA A 162 -15.12 10.41 -14.71
CA ALA A 162 -13.70 10.08 -14.84
C ALA A 162 -12.82 11.35 -14.93
N GLU A 163 -13.31 12.36 -15.64
CA GLU A 163 -12.57 13.59 -15.95
C GLU A 163 -13.46 14.81 -15.76
N VAL A 164 -12.85 15.92 -15.36
CA VAL A 164 -13.50 17.22 -15.19
C VAL A 164 -12.66 18.29 -15.87
N THR A 165 -13.32 19.19 -16.61
CA THR A 165 -12.65 20.36 -17.16
C THR A 165 -12.51 21.43 -16.08
N VAL A 166 -11.27 21.69 -15.65
CA VAL A 166 -10.93 22.74 -14.69
C VAL A 166 -10.05 23.77 -15.41
N LEU A 167 -10.49 25.03 -15.43
CA LEU A 167 -9.75 26.13 -16.08
C LEU A 167 -9.37 25.87 -17.55
N GLY A 168 -10.20 25.14 -18.29
CA GLY A 168 -9.99 24.80 -19.72
C GLY A 168 -9.11 23.57 -19.96
N ALA A 169 -8.57 22.93 -18.92
CA ALA A 169 -7.84 21.66 -19.03
C ALA A 169 -8.69 20.50 -18.51
N THR A 170 -8.76 19.41 -19.28
CA THR A 170 -9.41 18.17 -18.84
C THR A 170 -8.46 17.42 -17.91
N VAL A 171 -8.85 17.29 -16.64
CA VAL A 171 -8.06 16.58 -15.62
C VAL A 171 -8.85 15.43 -15.03
N PRO A 172 -8.19 14.33 -14.62
CA PRO A 172 -8.84 13.28 -13.85
C PRO A 172 -9.53 13.82 -12.59
N ILE A 173 -10.70 13.28 -12.25
CA ILE A 173 -11.50 13.70 -11.09
C ILE A 173 -10.71 13.65 -9.77
N GLU A 174 -9.71 12.77 -9.68
CA GLU A 174 -8.84 12.57 -8.52
C GLU A 174 -8.14 13.87 -8.09
N TYR A 175 -7.78 14.74 -9.03
CA TYR A 175 -7.15 16.05 -8.76
C TYR A 175 -8.06 17.03 -8.02
N LEU A 176 -9.38 16.87 -8.12
CA LEU A 176 -10.36 17.67 -7.38
C LEU A 176 -10.80 16.96 -6.09
N LEU A 177 -11.04 15.66 -6.18
CA LEU A 177 -11.57 14.84 -5.10
C LEU A 177 -10.58 14.74 -3.93
N VAL A 178 -9.30 14.42 -4.21
CA VAL A 178 -8.29 14.21 -3.17
C VAL A 178 -8.08 15.48 -2.31
N PRO A 179 -7.86 16.68 -2.89
CA PRO A 179 -7.77 17.91 -2.09
C PRO A 179 -9.04 18.26 -1.32
N SER A 180 -10.22 18.01 -1.89
CA SER A 180 -11.51 18.28 -1.23
C SER A 180 -11.69 17.43 0.02
N ILE A 181 -11.36 16.13 -0.05
CA ILE A 181 -11.37 15.22 1.11
C ILE A 181 -10.33 15.65 2.14
N GLY A 182 -9.13 16.02 1.68
CA GLY A 182 -8.07 16.54 2.54
C GLY A 182 -8.51 17.77 3.33
N LEU A 183 -9.23 18.70 2.69
CA LEU A 183 -9.79 19.87 3.38
C LEU A 183 -10.77 19.47 4.49
N ILE A 184 -11.64 18.49 4.24
CA ILE A 184 -12.59 18.01 5.26
C ILE A 184 -11.86 17.42 6.46
N VAL A 185 -10.88 16.53 6.22
CA VAL A 185 -10.00 15.95 7.26
C VAL A 185 -9.38 17.04 8.13
N LEU A 186 -8.85 18.09 7.49
CA LEU A 186 -8.24 19.21 8.20
C LEU A 186 -9.23 19.94 9.12
N VAL A 187 -10.44 20.25 8.62
CA VAL A 187 -11.41 21.07 9.36
C VAL A 187 -11.79 20.44 10.71
N TYR A 188 -12.15 19.15 10.74
CA TYR A 188 -12.57 18.53 12.00
C TYR A 188 -11.39 17.95 12.79
N GLY A 189 -10.37 17.39 12.12
CA GLY A 189 -9.24 16.76 12.80
C GLY A 189 -8.36 17.77 13.54
N MET A 190 -8.21 18.98 13.01
CA MET A 190 -7.52 20.07 13.74
C MET A 190 -8.26 20.43 15.03
N ALA A 191 -9.61 20.43 15.00
CA ALA A 191 -10.42 20.83 16.14
C ALA A 191 -10.39 19.79 17.28
N GLY A 192 -10.57 18.51 16.96
CA GLY A 192 -11.00 17.47 17.91
C GLY A 192 -9.91 16.70 18.67
N GLY A 193 -8.67 16.66 18.18
CA GLY A 193 -7.58 15.87 18.81
C GLY A 193 -7.84 14.36 18.83
N LEU A 194 -7.04 13.61 19.59
CA LEU A 194 -7.09 12.13 19.60
C LEU A 194 -8.42 11.57 20.16
N GLU A 195 -9.03 12.23 21.15
CA GLU A 195 -10.33 11.80 21.70
C GLU A 195 -11.42 11.84 20.63
N ALA A 196 -11.50 12.92 19.84
CA ALA A 196 -12.45 12.98 18.73
C ALA A 196 -12.20 11.86 17.72
N ALA A 197 -10.93 11.66 17.35
CA ALA A 197 -10.53 10.60 16.41
C ALA A 197 -10.99 9.23 16.88
N TYR A 198 -10.86 8.89 18.17
CA TYR A 198 -11.28 7.58 18.67
C TYR A 198 -12.81 7.40 18.70
N TYR A 199 -13.56 8.48 18.97
CA TYR A 199 -15.02 8.42 18.89
C TYR A 199 -15.51 8.31 17.45
N THR A 200 -14.86 8.99 16.51
CA THR A 200 -15.16 8.81 15.09
C THR A 200 -14.78 7.38 14.68
N ASP A 201 -13.60 6.87 15.05
CA ASP A 201 -13.15 5.51 14.75
C ASP A 201 -14.13 4.43 15.22
N LEU A 202 -14.80 4.63 16.36
CA LEU A 202 -15.84 3.72 16.84
C LEU A 202 -17.02 3.65 15.85
N ILE A 203 -17.56 4.80 15.45
CA ILE A 203 -18.69 4.86 14.52
C ILE A 203 -18.27 4.34 13.14
N GLN A 204 -17.14 4.84 12.66
CA GLN A 204 -16.56 4.50 11.37
C GLN A 204 -16.22 3.01 11.29
N GLY A 205 -15.70 2.43 12.38
CA GLY A 205 -15.36 1.02 12.39
C GLY A 205 -16.58 0.10 12.35
N ILE A 206 -17.66 0.46 13.04
CA ILE A 206 -18.96 -0.25 12.91
C ILE A 206 -19.44 -0.19 11.46
N CYS A 207 -19.36 0.99 10.85
CA CYS A 207 -19.71 1.20 9.45
C CYS A 207 -18.87 0.33 8.50
N ILE A 208 -17.55 0.25 8.69
CA ILE A 208 -16.66 -0.59 7.87
C ILE A 208 -17.05 -2.06 8.00
N ILE A 209 -17.32 -2.56 9.21
CA ILE A 209 -17.71 -3.97 9.44
C ILE A 209 -19.01 -4.30 8.69
N LEU A 210 -20.03 -3.44 8.84
CA LEU A 210 -21.31 -3.62 8.16
C LEU A 210 -21.14 -3.65 6.64
N LEU A 211 -20.35 -2.73 6.09
CA LEU A 211 -20.14 -2.63 4.64
C LEU A 211 -19.24 -3.71 4.05
N SER A 212 -18.31 -4.24 4.84
CA SER A 212 -17.45 -5.36 4.43
C SER A 212 -18.26 -6.61 4.07
N LEU A 213 -19.47 -6.72 4.62
CA LEU A 213 -20.41 -7.81 4.34
C LEU A 213 -21.62 -7.37 3.50
N LEU A 214 -21.86 -6.05 3.35
CA LEU A 214 -23.05 -5.52 2.68
C LEU A 214 -23.14 -6.01 1.23
N LEU A 215 -22.04 -5.99 0.49
CA LEU A 215 -22.03 -6.35 -0.94
C LEU A 215 -22.29 -7.84 -1.21
N VAL A 216 -21.99 -8.72 -0.24
CA VAL A 216 -22.10 -10.17 -0.41
C VAL A 216 -23.53 -10.62 -0.74
N PRO A 217 -24.58 -10.32 0.04
CA PRO A 217 -25.94 -10.74 -0.28
C PRO A 217 -26.48 -10.13 -1.59
N PHE A 218 -26.17 -8.86 -1.88
CA PHE A 218 -26.58 -8.23 -3.15
C PHE A 218 -25.89 -8.87 -4.35
N GLY A 219 -24.58 -9.14 -4.23
CA GLY A 219 -23.81 -9.78 -5.27
C GLY A 219 -24.23 -11.23 -5.53
N LEU A 220 -24.48 -12.02 -4.46
CA LEU A 220 -25.00 -13.38 -4.61
C LEU A 220 -26.39 -13.40 -5.23
N SER A 221 -27.26 -12.44 -4.90
CA SER A 221 -28.57 -12.28 -5.55
C SER A 221 -28.42 -11.92 -7.03
N ALA A 222 -27.49 -11.00 -7.36
CA ALA A 222 -27.19 -10.64 -8.74
C ALA A 222 -26.63 -11.82 -9.56
N LEU A 223 -25.87 -12.71 -8.94
CA LEU A 223 -25.43 -13.97 -9.59
C LEU A 223 -26.61 -14.85 -9.96
N VAL A 224 -27.56 -15.03 -9.04
CA VAL A 224 -28.79 -15.80 -9.30
C VAL A 224 -29.60 -15.13 -10.40
N GLU A 225 -29.78 -13.81 -10.35
CA GLU A 225 -30.53 -13.08 -11.38
C GLU A 225 -29.89 -13.19 -12.78
N LYS A 226 -28.56 -13.13 -12.88
CA LYS A 226 -27.83 -13.19 -14.16
C LYS A 226 -27.76 -14.62 -14.73
N PHE A 227 -27.53 -15.63 -13.90
CA PHE A 227 -27.20 -16.98 -14.35
C PHE A 227 -28.26 -18.05 -14.05
N ALA A 228 -29.24 -17.76 -13.19
CA ALA A 228 -30.36 -18.65 -12.84
C ALA A 228 -31.70 -17.88 -12.81
N PRO A 229 -32.16 -17.36 -13.96
CA PRO A 229 -33.33 -16.46 -14.04
C PRO A 229 -34.65 -17.14 -13.66
N GLU A 230 -34.68 -18.48 -13.62
CA GLU A 230 -35.82 -19.27 -13.13
C GLU A 230 -36.09 -19.05 -11.63
N GLY A 231 -35.15 -18.44 -10.92
CA GLY A 231 -35.26 -18.04 -9.53
C GLY A 231 -34.58 -19.02 -8.57
N GLY A 232 -34.37 -18.56 -7.33
CA GLY A 232 -33.70 -19.34 -6.29
C GLY A 232 -33.43 -18.50 -5.05
N SER A 233 -33.03 -19.14 -3.96
CA SER A 233 -32.47 -18.43 -2.81
C SER A 233 -31.13 -17.78 -3.20
N TRP A 234 -30.80 -16.62 -2.66
CA TRP A 234 -29.50 -15.98 -2.82
C TRP A 234 -28.32 -16.91 -2.46
N TRP A 235 -28.54 -17.91 -1.62
CA TRP A 235 -27.54 -18.94 -1.28
C TRP A 235 -27.08 -19.77 -2.49
N LEU A 236 -27.93 -19.92 -3.51
CA LEU A 236 -27.58 -20.55 -4.78
C LEU A 236 -26.44 -19.81 -5.50
N GLY A 237 -26.29 -18.51 -5.24
CA GLY A 237 -25.21 -17.69 -5.78
C GLY A 237 -23.82 -18.22 -5.46
N PHE A 238 -23.64 -18.91 -4.32
CA PHE A 238 -22.36 -19.56 -3.99
C PHE A 238 -22.01 -20.70 -4.95
N ARG A 239 -23.00 -21.54 -5.29
CA ARG A 239 -22.81 -22.62 -6.27
C ARG A 239 -22.54 -22.06 -7.65
N ILE A 240 -23.31 -21.06 -8.08
CA ILE A 240 -23.10 -20.35 -9.34
C ILE A 240 -21.70 -19.76 -9.40
N MET A 241 -21.21 -19.12 -8.33
CA MET A 241 -19.85 -18.58 -8.27
C MET A 241 -18.79 -19.66 -8.54
N HIS A 242 -18.95 -20.87 -7.99
CA HIS A 242 -18.07 -22.01 -8.26
C HIS A 242 -18.20 -22.57 -9.69
N GLU A 243 -19.37 -22.46 -10.31
CA GLU A 243 -19.60 -22.85 -11.71
C GLU A 243 -18.97 -21.83 -12.69
N GLN A 244 -18.93 -20.54 -12.33
CA GLN A 244 -18.42 -19.47 -13.19
C GLN A 244 -16.89 -19.29 -13.11
N ILE A 245 -16.29 -19.49 -11.93
CA ILE A 245 -14.87 -19.20 -11.64
C ILE A 245 -14.02 -20.49 -11.66
N PRO A 246 -12.79 -20.46 -12.20
CA PRO A 246 -11.88 -21.61 -12.12
C PRO A 246 -11.60 -22.07 -10.68
N LYS A 247 -11.51 -23.39 -10.47
CA LYS A 247 -11.33 -23.98 -9.12
C LYS A 247 -10.07 -23.50 -8.41
N GLU A 248 -9.02 -23.19 -9.18
CA GLU A 248 -7.73 -22.73 -8.68
C GLU A 248 -7.84 -21.36 -7.98
N HIS A 249 -8.81 -20.53 -8.37
CA HIS A 249 -9.04 -19.22 -7.76
C HIS A 249 -9.64 -19.32 -6.34
N PHE A 250 -10.08 -20.51 -5.89
CA PHE A 250 -10.54 -20.72 -4.52
C PHE A 250 -9.43 -21.21 -3.58
N SER A 251 -8.19 -21.37 -4.07
CA SER A 251 -7.05 -21.72 -3.22
C SER A 251 -6.58 -20.51 -2.40
N VAL A 252 -6.51 -20.69 -1.07
CA VAL A 252 -6.03 -19.65 -0.13
C VAL A 252 -4.51 -19.47 -0.18
N ILE A 253 -3.77 -20.51 -0.58
CA ILE A 253 -2.32 -20.44 -0.79
C ILE A 253 -2.07 -20.70 -2.27
N GLY A 254 -1.46 -19.74 -2.98
CA GLY A 254 -1.16 -19.91 -4.40
C GLY A 254 -0.18 -21.06 -4.64
N SER A 255 -0.48 -21.93 -5.60
CA SER A 255 0.18 -23.22 -5.79
C SER A 255 1.37 -23.21 -6.76
N THR A 256 1.83 -22.05 -7.24
CA THR A 256 2.85 -21.99 -8.31
C THR A 256 3.88 -20.88 -8.12
N ASN A 257 5.04 -21.00 -8.79
CA ASN A 257 6.09 -19.97 -8.86
C ASN A 257 5.62 -18.65 -9.53
N SER A 258 4.44 -18.65 -10.15
CA SER A 258 3.76 -17.46 -10.69
C SER A 258 2.77 -16.82 -9.69
N SER A 259 2.55 -17.40 -8.51
CA SER A 259 1.76 -16.79 -7.45
C SER A 259 2.41 -15.48 -6.98
N GLU A 260 1.62 -14.43 -6.79
CA GLU A 260 2.11 -13.17 -6.22
C GLU A 260 2.54 -13.34 -4.75
N PHE A 261 1.87 -14.22 -4.00
CA PHE A 261 2.08 -14.44 -2.57
C PHE A 261 2.35 -15.93 -2.25
N PRO A 262 3.49 -16.50 -2.68
CA PRO A 262 3.89 -17.83 -2.25
C PRO A 262 4.26 -17.82 -0.76
N LEU A 263 4.19 -18.99 -0.11
CA LEU A 263 4.39 -19.12 1.35
C LEU A 263 5.69 -18.48 1.85
N HIS A 264 6.81 -18.65 1.13
CA HIS A 264 8.09 -18.06 1.52
C HIS A 264 8.06 -16.52 1.51
N ARG A 265 7.34 -15.92 0.56
CA ARG A 265 7.15 -14.46 0.50
C ARG A 265 6.26 -13.98 1.64
N ILE A 266 5.19 -14.71 1.96
CA ILE A 266 4.31 -14.39 3.09
C ILE A 266 5.13 -14.37 4.39
N ILE A 267 5.92 -15.41 4.65
CA ILE A 267 6.80 -15.49 5.84
C ILE A 267 7.76 -14.29 5.88
N ALA A 268 8.41 -13.97 4.78
CA ALA A 268 9.36 -12.87 4.73
C ALA A 268 8.70 -11.50 4.97
N VAL A 269 7.53 -11.26 4.39
CA VAL A 269 6.73 -10.04 4.61
C VAL A 269 6.24 -9.95 6.05
N VAL A 270 5.84 -11.05 6.69
CA VAL A 270 5.47 -11.07 8.12
C VAL A 270 6.66 -10.64 8.98
N VAL A 271 7.85 -11.18 8.71
CA VAL A 271 9.06 -10.89 9.51
C VAL A 271 9.48 -9.43 9.40
N ILE A 272 9.55 -8.86 8.19
CA ILE A 272 9.90 -7.43 8.02
C ILE A 272 8.90 -6.51 8.70
N ASN A 273 7.60 -6.82 8.60
CA ASN A 273 6.56 -6.00 9.22
C ASN A 273 6.59 -6.10 10.75
N LEU A 274 6.90 -7.27 11.31
CA LEU A 274 7.12 -7.43 12.76
C LEU A 274 8.30 -6.58 13.25
N VAL A 275 9.37 -6.48 12.45
CA VAL A 275 10.53 -5.64 12.78
C VAL A 275 10.17 -4.16 12.72
N GLY A 276 9.42 -3.72 11.70
CA GLY A 276 9.11 -2.32 11.45
C GLY A 276 7.94 -1.73 12.24
N ILE A 277 6.95 -2.52 12.64
CA ILE A 277 5.70 -1.99 13.24
C ILE A 277 5.93 -1.22 14.54
N VAL A 278 6.89 -1.66 15.35
CA VAL A 278 7.11 -1.10 16.69
C VAL A 278 7.67 0.33 16.69
N VAL A 279 8.17 0.77 15.54
CA VAL A 279 8.71 2.13 15.35
C VAL A 279 7.81 3.01 14.49
N GLN A 280 6.61 2.55 14.15
CA GLN A 280 5.64 3.42 13.49
C GLN A 280 5.12 4.44 14.49
N PRO A 281 5.16 5.77 14.21
CA PRO A 281 4.93 6.75 15.26
C PRO A 281 3.54 6.70 15.88
N HIS A 282 2.50 6.44 15.08
CA HIS A 282 1.11 6.38 15.55
C HIS A 282 0.87 5.26 16.56
N PHE A 283 1.72 4.24 16.56
CA PHE A 283 1.62 3.09 17.45
C PHE A 283 1.84 3.47 18.92
N ILE A 284 2.42 4.63 19.24
CA ILE A 284 2.44 5.16 20.63
C ILE A 284 1.03 5.38 21.17
N ALA A 285 0.12 5.89 20.34
CA ALA A 285 -1.25 6.19 20.71
C ALA A 285 -2.11 4.93 20.53
N THR A 286 -2.19 4.42 19.30
CA THR A 286 -3.12 3.34 18.92
C THR A 286 -2.64 1.96 19.39
N GLY A 287 -1.34 1.79 19.59
CA GLY A 287 -0.72 0.58 20.15
C GLY A 287 -0.87 0.42 21.65
N GLY A 288 -1.56 1.35 22.33
CA GLY A 288 -1.98 1.21 23.72
C GLY A 288 -1.50 2.28 24.68
N GLY A 289 -0.68 3.24 24.25
CA GLY A 289 -0.23 4.32 25.15
C GLY A 289 -1.35 5.26 25.61
N SER A 290 -2.43 5.36 24.82
CA SER A 290 -3.64 6.12 25.17
C SER A 290 -4.64 5.34 26.04
N ALA A 291 -4.41 4.05 26.29
CA ALA A 291 -5.30 3.24 27.09
C ALA A 291 -5.20 3.61 28.58
N LYS A 292 -6.28 3.41 29.34
CA LYS A 292 -6.27 3.65 30.80
C LYS A 292 -5.35 2.68 31.56
N ASP A 293 -5.22 1.45 31.08
CA ASP A 293 -4.48 0.37 31.72
C ASP A 293 -3.89 -0.62 30.70
N GLU A 294 -2.96 -1.47 31.14
CA GLU A 294 -2.27 -2.45 30.28
C GLU A 294 -3.20 -3.52 29.69
N ASN A 295 -4.27 -3.91 30.38
CA ASN A 295 -5.23 -4.89 29.89
C ASN A 295 -6.09 -4.28 28.78
N SER A 296 -6.56 -3.03 28.98
CA SER A 296 -7.25 -2.25 27.95
C SER A 296 -6.37 -2.05 26.70
N ALA A 297 -5.07 -1.78 26.89
CA ALA A 297 -4.10 -1.67 25.79
C ALA A 297 -3.99 -2.97 24.97
N ARG A 298 -3.76 -4.11 25.63
CA ARG A 298 -3.61 -5.42 24.97
C ARG A 298 -4.87 -5.84 24.23
N ILE A 299 -6.02 -5.80 24.92
CA ILE A 299 -7.30 -6.25 24.33
C ILE A 299 -7.68 -5.34 23.18
N GLY A 300 -7.56 -4.02 23.34
CA GLY A 300 -7.86 -3.07 22.28
C GLY A 300 -7.04 -3.37 21.02
N LEU A 301 -5.72 -3.44 21.17
CA LEU A 301 -4.82 -3.65 20.03
C LEU A 301 -5.07 -4.98 19.32
N VAL A 302 -5.22 -6.07 20.07
CA VAL A 302 -5.39 -7.43 19.51
C VAL A 302 -6.78 -7.62 18.89
N VAL A 303 -7.85 -7.25 19.59
CA VAL A 303 -9.22 -7.44 19.09
C VAL A 303 -9.46 -6.56 17.87
N GLY A 304 -8.98 -5.31 17.88
CA GLY A 304 -9.11 -4.42 16.73
C GLY A 304 -8.44 -4.98 15.49
N ASN A 305 -7.22 -5.51 15.63
CA ASN A 305 -6.50 -6.10 14.50
C ASN A 305 -7.13 -7.41 13.99
N PHE A 306 -7.67 -8.27 14.86
CA PHE A 306 -8.39 -9.47 14.43
C PHE A 306 -9.71 -9.14 13.73
N LEU A 307 -10.44 -8.14 14.22
CA LEU A 307 -11.71 -7.71 13.61
C LEU A 307 -11.51 -7.28 12.15
N LYS A 308 -10.39 -6.60 11.85
CA LYS A 308 -9.98 -6.29 10.48
C LYS A 308 -9.80 -7.55 9.62
N ARG A 309 -9.23 -8.63 10.18
CA ARG A 309 -8.99 -9.88 9.42
C ARG A 309 -10.27 -10.57 9.02
N PHE A 310 -11.30 -10.56 9.87
CA PHE A 310 -12.62 -11.07 9.51
C PHE A 310 -13.27 -10.23 8.40
N CYS A 311 -13.10 -8.89 8.43
CA CYS A 311 -13.58 -8.02 7.35
C CYS A 311 -12.91 -8.35 6.00
N THR A 312 -11.61 -8.69 6.00
CA THR A 312 -10.88 -9.09 4.79
C THR A 312 -11.52 -10.30 4.09
N ILE A 313 -12.08 -11.26 4.84
CA ILE A 313 -12.79 -12.42 4.25
C ILE A 313 -14.03 -11.96 3.47
N GLY A 314 -14.79 -11.00 4.00
CA GLY A 314 -15.92 -10.38 3.29
C GLY A 314 -15.49 -9.65 2.02
N TRP A 315 -14.34 -8.99 2.04
CA TRP A 315 -13.79 -8.32 0.86
C TRP A 315 -13.37 -9.31 -0.23
N VAL A 316 -12.74 -10.42 0.15
CA VAL A 316 -12.38 -11.51 -0.77
C VAL A 316 -13.63 -12.09 -1.43
N LEU A 317 -14.68 -12.39 -0.64
CA LEU A 317 -15.96 -12.86 -1.18
C LEU A 317 -16.57 -11.88 -2.19
N THR A 318 -16.62 -10.60 -1.83
CA THR A 318 -17.13 -9.54 -2.71
C THR A 318 -16.34 -9.49 -4.03
N ALA A 319 -15.03 -9.64 -3.98
CA ALA A 319 -14.17 -9.62 -5.15
C ALA A 319 -14.33 -10.85 -6.05
N LEU A 320 -14.54 -12.05 -5.46
CA LEU A 320 -14.90 -13.24 -6.23
C LEU A 320 -16.25 -13.08 -6.92
N ILE A 321 -17.25 -12.55 -6.22
CA ILE A 321 -18.55 -12.26 -6.81
C ILE A 321 -18.41 -11.25 -7.96
N ALA A 322 -17.62 -10.19 -7.77
CA ALA A 322 -17.34 -9.23 -8.83
C ALA A 322 -16.62 -9.87 -10.03
N LEU A 323 -15.69 -10.80 -9.78
CA LEU A 323 -15.04 -11.57 -10.84
C LEU A 323 -16.04 -12.44 -11.62
N ALA A 324 -16.98 -13.10 -10.94
CA ALA A 324 -18.01 -13.89 -11.61
C ALA A 324 -19.01 -13.03 -12.40
N LEU A 325 -19.36 -11.84 -11.91
CA LEU A 325 -20.37 -10.97 -12.52
C LEU A 325 -19.83 -10.07 -13.63
N PHE A 326 -18.63 -9.52 -13.45
CA PHE A 326 -18.13 -8.34 -14.18
C PHE A 326 -16.77 -8.60 -14.85
N ALA A 327 -16.46 -9.86 -15.15
CA ALA A 327 -15.20 -10.24 -15.81
C ALA A 327 -15.04 -9.59 -17.21
N ASP A 328 -16.16 -9.29 -17.87
CA ASP A 328 -16.29 -8.65 -19.17
C ASP A 328 -16.32 -7.11 -19.12
N HIS A 329 -16.29 -6.51 -17.92
CA HIS A 329 -16.48 -5.08 -17.75
C HIS A 329 -15.23 -4.28 -18.21
N PRO A 330 -15.35 -3.33 -19.16
CA PRO A 330 -14.19 -2.62 -19.73
C PRO A 330 -13.32 -1.90 -18.70
N GLU A 331 -13.93 -1.24 -17.71
CA GLU A 331 -13.18 -0.58 -16.62
C GLU A 331 -12.29 -1.54 -15.83
N LEU A 332 -12.72 -2.80 -15.64
CA LEU A 332 -12.00 -3.81 -14.85
C LEU A 332 -10.95 -4.55 -15.68
N ILE A 333 -11.19 -4.68 -16.98
CA ILE A 333 -10.19 -5.18 -17.94
C ILE A 333 -9.00 -4.20 -18.01
N ASN A 334 -9.28 -2.89 -18.02
CA ASN A 334 -8.27 -1.85 -18.11
C ASN A 334 -7.57 -1.57 -16.76
N ASP A 335 -8.32 -1.54 -15.66
CA ASP A 335 -7.79 -1.23 -14.33
C ASP A 335 -8.46 -2.07 -13.22
N PRO A 336 -7.84 -3.19 -12.82
CA PRO A 336 -8.32 -4.02 -11.72
C PRO A 336 -8.39 -3.31 -10.35
N ASP A 337 -7.78 -2.13 -10.17
CA ASP A 337 -7.95 -1.36 -8.92
C ASP A 337 -9.39 -0.88 -8.74
N LYS A 338 -10.15 -0.78 -9.83
CA LYS A 338 -11.54 -0.32 -9.81
C LYS A 338 -12.53 -1.39 -9.37
N THR A 339 -12.11 -2.65 -9.15
CA THR A 339 -13.01 -3.77 -8.83
C THR A 339 -13.97 -3.45 -7.69
N TRP A 340 -13.48 -2.89 -6.57
CA TRP A 340 -14.34 -2.56 -5.43
C TRP A 340 -15.34 -1.44 -5.77
N GLY A 341 -14.90 -0.41 -6.49
CA GLY A 341 -15.75 0.73 -6.88
C GLY A 341 -16.84 0.33 -7.87
N VAL A 342 -16.49 -0.45 -8.90
CA VAL A 342 -17.46 -0.99 -9.86
C VAL A 342 -18.44 -1.92 -9.17
N ALA A 343 -17.97 -2.88 -8.35
CA ALA A 343 -18.87 -3.74 -7.57
C ALA A 343 -19.84 -2.93 -6.71
N SER A 344 -19.36 -1.87 -6.06
CA SER A 344 -20.21 -0.99 -5.25
C SER A 344 -21.24 -0.23 -6.10
N ARG A 345 -20.87 0.27 -7.28
CA ARG A 345 -21.77 0.97 -8.20
C ARG A 345 -22.88 0.06 -8.73
N GLU A 346 -22.49 -1.12 -9.19
CA GLU A 346 -23.39 -2.05 -9.87
C GLU A 346 -24.33 -2.77 -8.89
N LEU A 347 -23.84 -3.14 -7.70
CA LEU A 347 -24.59 -3.97 -6.76
C LEU A 347 -25.45 -3.17 -5.77
N LEU A 348 -25.05 -1.96 -5.40
CA LEU A 348 -25.77 -1.18 -4.39
C LEU A 348 -26.89 -0.33 -5.01
N GLY A 349 -28.01 -0.26 -4.29
CA GLY A 349 -29.12 0.64 -4.62
C GLY A 349 -28.93 2.09 -4.09
N PRO A 350 -29.87 2.99 -4.39
CA PRO A 350 -29.88 4.36 -3.89
C PRO A 350 -29.74 4.47 -2.37
N GLY A 351 -28.95 5.44 -1.90
CA GLY A 351 -28.63 5.67 -0.49
C GLY A 351 -27.47 4.79 0.02
N LEU A 352 -27.42 3.53 -0.41
CA LEU A 352 -26.35 2.60 -0.01
C LEU A 352 -25.01 2.92 -0.70
N ARG A 353 -25.03 3.50 -1.91
CA ARG A 353 -23.81 3.97 -2.59
C ARG A 353 -23.20 5.16 -1.86
N GLY A 354 -24.03 6.11 -1.44
CA GLY A 354 -23.63 7.23 -0.58
C GLY A 354 -23.07 6.75 0.76
N LEU A 355 -23.73 5.77 1.38
CA LEU A 355 -23.22 5.13 2.61
C LEU A 355 -21.88 4.44 2.37
N MET A 356 -21.72 3.69 1.28
CA MET A 356 -20.45 3.04 0.91
C MET A 356 -19.32 4.06 0.77
N LEU A 357 -19.56 5.14 0.02
CA LEU A 357 -18.58 6.20 -0.16
C LEU A 357 -18.24 6.89 1.18
N ALA A 358 -19.25 7.21 1.99
CA ALA A 358 -19.08 7.83 3.31
C ALA A 358 -18.16 6.99 4.21
N CYS A 359 -18.30 5.68 4.19
CA CYS A 359 -17.52 4.79 5.05
C CYS A 359 -16.12 4.48 4.51
N LEU A 360 -15.90 4.55 3.20
CA LEU A 360 -14.55 4.50 2.64
C LEU A 360 -13.80 5.79 2.95
N LEU A 361 -14.49 6.93 2.86
CA LEU A 361 -13.99 8.22 3.34
C LEU A 361 -13.69 8.16 4.84
N ALA A 362 -14.54 7.49 5.62
CA ALA A 362 -14.34 7.23 7.03
C ALA A 362 -13.03 6.51 7.34
N ALA A 363 -12.75 5.42 6.62
CA ALA A 363 -11.54 4.64 6.82
C ALA A 363 -10.28 5.46 6.52
N LEU A 364 -10.31 6.28 5.47
CA LEU A 364 -9.24 7.24 5.17
C LEU A 364 -9.06 8.26 6.29
N MET A 365 -10.17 8.83 6.75
CA MET A 365 -10.23 9.88 7.76
C MET A 365 -9.59 9.43 9.08
N SER A 366 -10.02 8.28 9.61
CA SER A 366 -9.46 7.66 10.83
C SER A 366 -7.93 7.60 10.83
N SER A 367 -7.34 7.09 9.73
CA SER A 367 -5.90 6.91 9.62
C SER A 367 -5.17 8.24 9.49
N VAL A 368 -5.64 9.14 8.61
CA VAL A 368 -4.98 10.43 8.38
C VAL A 368 -5.10 11.34 9.60
N ASP A 369 -6.20 11.29 10.36
CA ASP A 369 -6.36 12.01 11.62
C ASP A 369 -5.36 11.56 12.68
N ALA A 370 -5.22 10.24 12.87
CA ALA A 370 -4.25 9.69 13.80
C ALA A 370 -2.82 10.15 13.45
N TYR A 371 -2.49 10.16 12.16
CA TYR A 371 -1.17 10.57 11.68
C TYR A 371 -0.96 12.08 11.83
N MET A 372 -2.00 12.87 11.62
CA MET A 372 -1.97 14.32 11.83
C MET A 372 -1.74 14.66 13.31
N VAL A 373 -2.50 14.04 14.22
CA VAL A 373 -2.40 14.29 15.67
C VAL A 373 -1.07 13.77 16.24
N VAL A 374 -0.64 12.57 15.85
CA VAL A 374 0.63 12.03 16.35
C VAL A 374 1.84 12.69 15.68
N GLY A 375 1.75 13.01 14.39
CA GLY A 375 2.80 13.73 13.66
C GLY A 375 3.02 15.13 14.21
N SER A 376 1.93 15.84 14.53
CA SER A 376 2.03 17.13 15.20
C SER A 376 2.61 17.04 16.61
N ALA A 377 2.29 15.98 17.36
CA ALA A 377 2.91 15.73 18.66
C ALA A 377 4.44 15.59 18.54
N LEU A 378 4.94 14.87 17.52
CA LEU A 378 6.39 14.74 17.26
C LEU A 378 7.05 16.09 17.05
N VAL A 379 6.46 16.96 16.22
CA VAL A 379 7.03 18.29 15.97
C VAL A 379 7.03 19.12 17.25
N VAL A 380 5.89 19.18 17.94
CA VAL A 380 5.73 20.01 19.14
C VAL A 380 6.69 19.56 20.25
N ARG A 381 6.75 18.26 20.53
CA ARG A 381 7.49 17.71 21.67
C ARG A 381 8.98 17.54 21.40
N ASN A 382 9.37 17.22 20.17
CA ASN A 382 10.76 16.86 19.87
C ASN A 382 11.51 17.95 19.09
N ILE A 383 10.83 18.94 18.51
CA ILE A 383 11.45 20.03 17.74
C ILE A 383 11.11 21.40 18.35
N TYR A 384 9.82 21.75 18.44
CA TYR A 384 9.38 23.09 18.81
C TYR A 384 9.71 23.44 20.26
N ALA A 385 9.19 22.66 21.23
CA ALA A 385 9.42 22.96 22.65
C ALA A 385 10.91 22.86 23.02
N PRO A 386 11.70 21.86 22.58
CA PRO A 386 13.10 21.78 23.02
C PRO A 386 14.04 22.83 22.39
N TYR A 387 13.78 23.30 21.16
CA TYR A 387 14.74 24.12 20.41
C TYR A 387 14.22 25.50 19.98
N ILE A 388 12.91 25.68 19.83
CA ILE A 388 12.33 26.93 19.32
C ILE A 388 11.76 27.76 20.48
N ASN A 389 10.88 27.19 21.30
CA ASN A 389 10.32 27.88 22.46
C ASN A 389 10.15 26.93 23.68
N PRO A 390 11.16 26.83 24.56
CA PRO A 390 11.11 26.01 25.77
C PRO A 390 10.09 26.45 26.82
N GLN A 391 9.61 27.69 26.75
CA GLN A 391 8.62 28.26 27.68
C GLN A 391 7.23 28.37 27.03
N ALA A 392 7.00 27.66 25.91
CA ALA A 392 5.73 27.69 25.20
C ALA A 392 4.57 27.22 26.10
N SER A 393 3.48 27.97 26.09
CA SER A 393 2.27 27.58 26.82
C SER A 393 1.61 26.35 26.20
N GLU A 394 0.78 25.63 26.97
CA GLU A 394 0.00 24.49 26.47
C GLU A 394 -0.84 24.85 25.23
N ARG A 395 -1.45 26.05 25.24
CA ARG A 395 -2.27 26.56 24.13
C ARG A 395 -1.43 26.82 22.88
N GLU A 396 -0.24 27.39 23.05
CA GLU A 396 0.69 27.63 21.96
C GLU A 396 1.17 26.31 21.34
N CYS A 397 1.54 25.33 22.17
CA CYS A 397 1.91 23.99 21.73
C CYS A 397 0.81 23.31 20.92
N ILE A 398 -0.45 23.41 21.35
CA ILE A 398 -1.60 22.85 20.61
C ILE A 398 -1.79 23.57 19.26
N ASN A 399 -1.63 24.89 19.20
CA ASN A 399 -1.77 25.65 17.95
C ASN A 399 -0.67 25.33 16.94
N VAL A 400 0.59 25.21 17.40
CA VAL A 400 1.71 24.74 16.57
C VAL A 400 1.46 23.31 16.12
N GLY A 401 0.90 22.47 16.99
CA GLY A 401 0.49 21.11 16.65
C GLY A 401 -0.51 21.11 15.49
N ARG A 402 -1.59 21.89 15.58
CA ARG A 402 -2.57 22.01 14.50
C ARG A 402 -1.95 22.42 13.17
N LEU A 403 -1.07 23.44 13.18
CA LEU A 403 -0.39 23.92 11.97
C LEU A 403 0.53 22.86 11.34
N THR A 404 1.31 22.15 12.16
CA THR A 404 2.25 21.13 11.69
C THR A 404 1.54 19.86 11.22
N GLY A 405 0.40 19.54 11.84
CA GLY A 405 -0.53 18.53 11.34
C GLY A 405 -1.04 18.85 9.94
N THR A 406 -1.44 20.11 9.70
CA THR A 406 -1.88 20.56 8.36
C THR A 406 -0.80 20.34 7.30
N PHE A 407 0.45 20.68 7.61
CA PHE A 407 1.57 20.47 6.69
C PHE A 407 1.76 18.98 6.34
N THR A 408 1.57 18.08 7.31
CA THR A 408 1.67 16.63 7.09
C THR A 408 0.59 16.13 6.12
N VAL A 409 -0.66 16.58 6.28
CA VAL A 409 -1.77 16.20 5.39
C VAL A 409 -1.57 16.78 3.98
N VAL A 410 -1.16 18.04 3.86
CA VAL A 410 -0.83 18.65 2.56
C VAL A 410 0.29 17.90 1.86
N GLY A 411 1.33 17.49 2.59
CA GLY A 411 2.41 16.65 2.06
C GLY A 411 1.89 15.31 1.52
N SER A 412 0.97 14.65 2.24
CA SER A 412 0.33 13.41 1.78
C SER A 412 -0.43 13.60 0.47
N ILE A 413 -1.18 14.71 0.32
CA ILE A 413 -1.93 15.03 -0.90
C ILE A 413 -0.99 15.24 -2.09
N VAL A 414 0.08 16.02 -1.90
CA VAL A 414 1.07 16.28 -2.96
C VAL A 414 1.73 14.98 -3.43
N ILE A 415 2.11 14.10 -2.50
CA ILE A 415 2.69 12.80 -2.85
C ILE A 415 1.67 11.89 -3.55
N ALA A 416 0.41 11.88 -3.09
CA ALA A 416 -0.65 11.06 -3.69
C ALA A 416 -0.88 11.41 -5.16
N LEU A 417 -0.86 12.71 -5.48
CA LEU A 417 -0.99 13.21 -6.86
C LEU A 417 0.30 13.04 -7.69
N SER A 418 1.43 12.71 -7.06
CA SER A 418 2.72 12.55 -7.76
C SER A 418 3.07 11.09 -8.05
N ILE A 419 2.61 10.14 -7.22
CA ILE A 419 2.91 8.71 -7.34
C ILE A 419 1.66 7.97 -7.79
N ASN A 420 1.54 7.64 -9.07
CA ASN A 420 0.34 6.99 -9.63
C ASN A 420 0.20 5.50 -9.30
N ASN A 421 1.21 4.87 -8.67
CA ASN A 421 1.21 3.44 -8.37
C ASN A 421 1.05 3.18 -6.86
N MET A 422 -0.13 2.70 -6.45
CA MET A 422 -0.46 2.45 -5.04
C MET A 422 0.36 1.30 -4.43
N LEU A 423 0.72 0.27 -5.23
CA LEU A 423 1.60 -0.81 -4.77
C LEU A 423 3.01 -0.29 -4.47
N GLN A 424 3.52 0.62 -5.30
CA GLN A 424 4.82 1.27 -5.05
C GLN A 424 4.81 2.09 -3.75
N GLN A 425 3.71 2.80 -3.48
CA GLN A 425 3.55 3.52 -2.21
C GLN A 425 3.54 2.55 -1.02
N LEU A 426 2.83 1.42 -1.12
CA LEU A 426 2.80 0.37 -0.10
C LEU A 426 4.20 -0.21 0.19
N GLU A 427 4.98 -0.52 -0.85
CA GLU A 427 6.35 -1.05 -0.68
C GLU A 427 7.27 -0.08 0.07
N LEU A 428 7.12 1.24 -0.14
CA LEU A 428 7.88 2.25 0.61
C LEU A 428 7.55 2.22 2.11
N THR A 429 6.30 1.94 2.48
CA THR A 429 5.90 1.85 3.90
C THR A 429 6.54 0.68 4.64
N TRP A 430 6.97 -0.37 3.94
CA TRP A 430 7.65 -1.52 4.54
C TRP A 430 9.11 -1.23 4.88
N VAL A 431 9.80 -0.45 4.04
CA VAL A 431 11.25 -0.20 4.15
C VAL A 431 11.56 0.97 5.09
N PHE A 432 10.75 2.04 5.05
CA PHE A 432 11.00 3.24 5.87
C PHE A 432 11.19 2.95 7.37
N PRO A 433 10.32 2.16 8.04
CA PRO A 433 10.46 1.86 9.46
C PRO A 433 11.77 1.16 9.85
N VAL A 434 12.41 0.44 8.92
CA VAL A 434 13.66 -0.28 9.18
C VAL A 434 14.78 0.65 9.69
N LEU A 435 14.74 1.94 9.35
CA LEU A 435 15.76 2.93 9.76
C LEU A 435 15.92 3.03 11.27
N PHE A 436 14.81 2.96 12.02
CA PHE A 436 14.80 3.09 13.47
C PHE A 436 14.53 1.77 14.19
N ALA A 437 14.22 0.69 13.46
CA ALA A 437 13.85 -0.59 14.04
C ALA A 437 14.97 -1.20 14.91
N ALA A 438 16.22 -1.24 14.43
CA ALA A 438 17.34 -1.79 15.20
C ALA A 438 17.63 -0.98 16.49
N PRO A 439 17.76 0.36 16.44
CA PRO A 439 17.84 1.18 17.65
C PRO A 439 16.67 0.96 18.62
N PHE A 440 15.46 0.75 18.12
CA PHE A 440 14.32 0.49 18.99
C PHE A 440 14.41 -0.89 19.67
N TRP A 441 14.48 -1.97 18.88
CA TRP A 441 14.50 -3.34 19.39
C TRP A 441 15.66 -3.60 20.34
N ILE A 442 16.86 -3.15 19.98
CA ILE A 442 18.04 -3.35 20.82
C ILE A 442 17.99 -2.44 22.05
N GLY A 443 17.54 -1.19 21.89
CA GLY A 443 17.37 -0.26 23.01
C GLY A 443 16.35 -0.75 24.05
N MET A 444 15.27 -1.39 23.60
CA MET A 444 14.24 -1.97 24.47
C MET A 444 14.78 -3.06 25.41
N PHE A 445 15.78 -3.83 24.98
CA PHE A 445 16.19 -5.05 25.70
C PHE A 445 17.66 -5.12 26.10
N TRP A 446 18.53 -4.22 25.64
CA TRP A 446 19.96 -4.28 25.95
C TRP A 446 20.49 -2.94 26.45
N ARG A 447 21.08 -2.95 27.65
CA ARG A 447 21.70 -1.76 28.26
C ARG A 447 22.94 -1.27 27.49
N GLY A 448 23.60 -2.17 26.75
CA GLY A 448 24.81 -1.85 25.99
C GLY A 448 24.55 -1.02 24.74
N ALA A 449 23.29 -0.89 24.28
CA ALA A 449 22.95 -0.08 23.11
C ALA A 449 23.22 1.40 23.39
N THR A 450 24.17 2.00 22.66
CA THR A 450 24.63 3.37 22.90
C THR A 450 23.99 4.37 21.93
N THR A 451 23.97 5.65 22.32
CA THR A 451 23.51 6.76 21.48
C THR A 451 24.29 6.90 20.18
N ALA A 452 25.61 6.74 20.24
CA ALA A 452 26.46 6.86 19.06
C ALA A 452 26.21 5.71 18.09
N ALA A 453 26.06 4.47 18.58
CA ALA A 453 25.70 3.33 17.76
C ALA A 453 24.32 3.50 17.10
N ALA A 454 23.34 4.07 17.82
CA ALA A 454 22.03 4.37 17.26
C ALA A 454 22.13 5.35 16.07
N TRP A 455 22.89 6.44 16.21
CA TRP A 455 23.12 7.38 15.11
C TRP A 455 23.85 6.75 13.93
N VAL A 456 24.94 6.01 14.18
CA VAL A 456 25.66 5.30 13.13
C VAL A 456 24.74 4.34 12.38
N THR A 457 23.86 3.64 13.09
CA THR A 457 22.89 2.72 12.49
C THR A 457 21.85 3.46 11.64
N VAL A 458 21.23 4.52 12.16
CA VAL A 458 20.23 5.31 11.41
C VAL A 458 20.86 5.91 10.15
N THR A 459 22.05 6.50 10.27
CA THR A 459 22.79 7.04 9.13
C THR A 459 23.19 5.95 8.14
N PHE A 460 23.69 4.81 8.62
CA PHE A 460 24.00 3.65 7.77
C PHE A 460 22.76 3.21 6.98
N CYS A 461 21.60 3.04 7.62
CA CYS A 461 20.36 2.67 6.96
C CYS A 461 19.94 3.71 5.92
N ALA A 462 19.97 4.99 6.27
CA ALA A 462 19.62 6.07 5.35
C ALA A 462 20.53 6.07 4.11
N PHE A 463 21.83 5.90 4.30
CA PHE A 463 22.79 5.86 3.20
C PHE A 463 22.64 4.58 2.35
N MET A 464 22.62 3.41 2.97
CA MET A 464 22.60 2.13 2.26
C MET A 464 21.27 1.83 1.57
N PHE A 465 20.15 2.26 2.13
CA PHE A 465 18.82 1.90 1.59
C PHE A 465 18.19 3.00 0.75
N PHE A 466 18.62 4.25 0.89
CA PHE A 466 18.04 5.38 0.14
C PHE A 466 19.08 6.17 -0.64
N VAL A 467 20.14 6.69 0.01
CA VAL A 467 21.07 7.63 -0.65
C VAL A 467 21.91 6.93 -1.72
N ILE A 468 22.63 5.85 -1.40
CA ILE A 468 23.52 5.18 -2.37
C ILE A 468 22.72 4.52 -3.50
N PRO A 469 21.59 3.82 -3.27
CA PRO A 469 20.73 3.32 -4.34
C PRO A 469 20.31 4.41 -5.34
N PHE A 470 20.03 5.60 -4.85
CA PHE A 470 19.64 6.75 -5.67
C PHE A 470 20.84 7.46 -6.32
N ALA A 471 21.93 7.66 -5.59
CA ALA A 471 23.07 8.46 -6.01
C ALA A 471 24.06 7.69 -6.89
N ALA A 472 24.30 6.40 -6.63
CA ALA A 472 25.30 5.62 -7.36
C ALA A 472 25.07 5.63 -8.88
N PRO A 473 23.84 5.44 -9.41
CA PRO A 473 23.59 5.53 -10.85
C PRO A 473 23.75 6.92 -11.47
N ARG A 474 23.83 7.97 -10.64
CA ARG A 474 23.98 9.38 -11.07
C ARG A 474 25.44 9.82 -11.03
N VAL A 475 26.17 9.38 -10.00
CA VAL A 475 27.61 9.66 -9.86
C VAL A 475 28.43 8.76 -10.78
N MET A 476 28.01 7.51 -10.97
CA MET A 476 28.66 6.54 -11.85
C MET A 476 27.66 6.00 -12.87
N PRO A 477 27.37 6.75 -13.96
CA PRO A 477 26.44 6.30 -15.00
C PRO A 477 26.84 4.96 -15.64
N SER A 478 28.13 4.66 -15.68
CA SER A 478 28.68 3.39 -16.20
C SER A 478 28.16 2.14 -15.47
N LEU A 479 27.70 2.26 -14.23
CA LEU A 479 27.06 1.14 -13.51
C LEU A 479 25.88 0.56 -14.29
N ARG A 480 25.15 1.40 -15.04
CA ARG A 480 23.98 1.00 -15.82
C ARG A 480 24.34 0.06 -16.97
N THR A 481 25.54 0.19 -17.52
CA THR A 481 26.00 -0.53 -18.72
C THR A 481 26.99 -1.66 -18.40
N MET A 482 27.31 -1.89 -17.12
CA MET A 482 28.12 -3.03 -16.72
C MET A 482 27.31 -4.33 -16.82
N GLU A 483 27.87 -5.33 -17.50
CA GLU A 483 27.20 -6.61 -17.78
C GLU A 483 26.76 -7.33 -16.49
N GLN A 484 27.63 -7.35 -15.47
CA GLN A 484 27.34 -7.94 -14.15
C GLN A 484 26.09 -7.38 -13.45
N TYR A 485 25.68 -6.14 -13.78
CA TYR A 485 24.54 -5.47 -13.15
C TYR A 485 23.31 -5.43 -14.05
N GLN A 486 23.38 -5.98 -15.27
CA GLN A 486 22.24 -6.10 -16.19
C GLN A 486 21.43 -7.38 -15.94
N THR A 487 21.84 -8.19 -14.97
CA THR A 487 21.24 -9.47 -14.64
C THR A 487 19.73 -9.35 -14.36
N ILE A 488 18.96 -10.13 -15.11
CA ILE A 488 17.55 -10.42 -14.88
C ILE A 488 17.43 -11.87 -14.42
N ASN A 489 16.40 -12.17 -13.63
CA ASN A 489 16.04 -13.57 -13.45
C ASN A 489 15.40 -14.15 -14.72
N GLU A 490 15.52 -15.47 -14.83
CA GLU A 490 14.99 -16.25 -15.91
C GLU A 490 13.51 -15.97 -16.11
N ILE A 491 13.16 -15.61 -17.34
CA ILE A 491 11.76 -15.45 -17.72
C ILE A 491 11.21 -16.86 -17.83
N VAL A 492 10.26 -17.20 -16.97
CA VAL A 492 9.61 -18.50 -16.95
C VAL A 492 8.20 -18.31 -17.49
N GLU A 493 7.92 -18.98 -18.60
CA GLU A 493 6.59 -19.09 -19.16
C GLU A 493 5.97 -20.41 -18.68
N THR A 494 4.97 -20.30 -17.82
CA THR A 494 4.17 -21.44 -17.37
C THR A 494 2.89 -21.46 -18.17
N LYS A 495 2.67 -22.55 -18.92
CA LYS A 495 1.45 -22.79 -19.67
C LYS A 495 0.63 -23.84 -18.95
N THR A 496 -0.50 -23.44 -18.41
CA THR A 496 -1.47 -24.35 -17.80
C THR A 496 -2.63 -24.53 -18.76
N THR A 497 -2.83 -25.76 -19.23
CA THR A 497 -3.93 -26.11 -20.12
C THR A 497 -5.10 -26.59 -19.27
N ARG A 498 -6.21 -25.85 -19.30
CA ARG A 498 -7.45 -26.20 -18.59
C ARG A 498 -8.66 -25.93 -19.49
N PRO A 499 -9.82 -26.55 -19.23
CA PRO A 499 -11.06 -26.14 -19.87
C PRO A 499 -11.38 -24.67 -19.52
N ALA A 500 -11.79 -23.90 -20.52
CA ALA A 500 -12.25 -22.52 -20.35
C ALA A 500 -13.46 -22.49 -19.42
N ALA A 501 -13.38 -21.67 -18.37
CA ALA A 501 -14.50 -21.38 -17.49
C ALA A 501 -15.41 -20.31 -18.13
N PRO A 502 -16.68 -20.21 -17.69
CA PRO A 502 -17.58 -19.16 -18.16
C PRO A 502 -17.00 -17.74 -18.02
N THR A 503 -16.26 -17.47 -16.94
CA THR A 503 -15.58 -16.18 -16.74
C THR A 503 -14.49 -15.88 -17.76
N ASP A 504 -13.79 -16.90 -18.29
CA ASP A 504 -12.79 -16.70 -19.34
C ASP A 504 -13.45 -16.31 -20.66
N VAL A 505 -14.59 -16.95 -20.97
CA VAL A 505 -15.42 -16.60 -22.12
C VAL A 505 -15.94 -15.17 -21.98
N ALA A 506 -16.44 -14.79 -20.81
CA ALA A 506 -16.89 -13.43 -20.53
C ALA A 506 -15.75 -12.41 -20.71
N LYS A 507 -14.57 -12.65 -20.11
CA LYS A 507 -13.37 -11.82 -20.31
C LYS A 507 -13.04 -11.67 -21.79
N ARG A 508 -13.09 -12.78 -22.56
CA ARG A 508 -12.81 -12.74 -24.00
C ARG A 508 -13.82 -11.89 -24.75
N VAL A 509 -15.11 -12.04 -24.46
CA VAL A 509 -16.17 -11.20 -25.05
C VAL A 509 -15.95 -9.73 -24.73
N GLY A 510 -15.64 -9.39 -23.48
CA GLY A 510 -15.33 -8.01 -23.08
C GLY A 510 -14.12 -7.43 -23.82
N GLN A 511 -13.06 -8.21 -23.99
CA GLN A 511 -11.88 -7.83 -24.78
C GLN A 511 -12.23 -7.59 -26.26
N MET A 512 -13.05 -8.44 -26.85
CA MET A 512 -13.51 -8.26 -28.23
C MET A 512 -14.35 -6.99 -28.39
N THR A 513 -15.25 -6.71 -27.46
CA THR A 513 -16.06 -5.48 -27.46
C THR A 513 -15.17 -4.25 -27.31
N ALA A 514 -14.26 -4.24 -26.34
CA ALA A 514 -13.33 -3.13 -26.14
C ALA A 514 -12.44 -2.89 -27.37
N TRP A 515 -11.99 -3.96 -28.04
CA TRP A 515 -11.23 -3.85 -29.28
C TRP A 515 -12.06 -3.22 -30.41
N LYS A 516 -13.33 -3.63 -30.56
CA LYS A 516 -14.25 -3.06 -31.56
C LYS A 516 -14.58 -1.59 -31.28
N ASP A 517 -14.80 -1.23 -30.02
CA ASP A 517 -15.05 0.16 -29.62
C ASP A 517 -13.83 1.03 -29.89
N ALA A 518 -12.63 0.53 -29.56
CA ALA A 518 -11.38 1.22 -29.83
C ALA A 518 -11.08 1.30 -31.34
N GLN A 519 -11.46 0.30 -32.13
CA GLN A 519 -11.45 0.36 -33.59
C GLN A 519 -12.37 1.45 -34.12
N ALA A 520 -13.63 1.50 -33.67
CA ALA A 520 -14.58 2.52 -34.09
C ALA A 520 -14.11 3.94 -33.70
N ALA A 521 -13.55 4.10 -32.50
CA ALA A 521 -12.96 5.36 -32.04
C ALA A 521 -11.76 5.77 -32.91
N ALA A 522 -10.87 4.83 -33.25
CA ALA A 522 -9.75 5.07 -34.15
C ALA A 522 -10.23 5.47 -35.55
N GLU A 523 -11.26 4.80 -36.08
CA GLU A 523 -11.85 5.12 -37.39
C GLU A 523 -12.53 6.49 -37.44
N ALA A 524 -13.03 6.98 -36.30
CA ALA A 524 -13.65 8.29 -36.16
C ALA A 524 -12.65 9.47 -36.11
N ILE A 525 -11.34 9.19 -35.99
CA ILE A 525 -10.30 10.21 -36.03
C ILE A 525 -10.25 10.83 -37.44
N VAL A 526 -10.42 12.16 -37.50
CA VAL A 526 -10.48 12.93 -38.75
C VAL A 526 -9.12 13.00 -39.45
N ASP A 527 -8.05 13.12 -38.68
CA ASP A 527 -6.68 13.14 -39.19
C ASP A 527 -6.28 11.73 -39.70
N PRO A 528 -6.00 11.55 -41.02
CA PRO A 528 -5.68 10.26 -41.60
C PRO A 528 -4.44 9.59 -40.99
N VAL A 529 -3.47 10.37 -40.53
CA VAL A 529 -2.23 9.86 -39.94
C VAL A 529 -2.49 9.37 -38.53
N GLN A 530 -3.18 10.17 -37.71
CA GLN A 530 -3.55 9.75 -36.35
C GLN A 530 -4.52 8.55 -36.37
N ARG A 531 -5.42 8.48 -37.36
CA ARG A 531 -6.28 7.32 -37.61
C ARG A 531 -5.47 6.06 -37.93
N ALA A 532 -4.54 6.15 -38.88
CA ALA A 532 -3.71 5.01 -39.26
C ALA A 532 -2.85 4.52 -38.08
N GLU A 533 -2.31 5.43 -37.28
CA GLU A 533 -1.56 5.11 -36.07
C GLU A 533 -2.43 4.44 -35.00
N ALA A 534 -3.61 4.99 -34.72
CA ALA A 534 -4.55 4.43 -33.77
C ALA A 534 -5.01 3.02 -34.19
N LEU A 535 -5.30 2.82 -35.48
CA LEU A 535 -5.66 1.51 -36.03
C LEU A 535 -4.51 0.49 -35.95
N GLN A 536 -3.28 0.93 -36.23
CA GLN A 536 -2.10 0.08 -36.10
C GLN A 536 -1.80 -0.28 -34.64
N GLY A 537 -2.17 0.59 -33.69
CA GLY A 537 -2.00 0.40 -32.25
C GLY A 537 -2.91 -0.65 -31.63
N LEU A 538 -4.06 -0.96 -32.25
CA LEU A 538 -5.07 -1.88 -31.71
C LEU A 538 -4.63 -3.36 -31.69
N GLY A 539 -3.70 -3.74 -32.55
CA GLY A 539 -3.31 -5.15 -32.72
C GLY A 539 -4.42 -6.02 -33.35
N ALA A 540 -4.27 -7.34 -33.27
CA ALA A 540 -5.22 -8.29 -33.84
C ALA A 540 -6.49 -8.43 -32.98
N GLU A 541 -7.64 -8.61 -33.63
CA GLU A 541 -8.90 -8.89 -32.94
C GLU A 541 -8.80 -10.18 -32.11
N PRO A 542 -9.23 -10.18 -30.83
CA PRO A 542 -9.28 -11.38 -30.03
C PRO A 542 -10.27 -12.42 -30.62
N LEU A 543 -9.87 -13.69 -30.69
CA LEU A 543 -10.73 -14.76 -31.22
C LEU A 543 -11.82 -15.18 -30.21
N PRO A 544 -13.00 -15.64 -30.67
CA PRO A 544 -14.02 -16.22 -29.78
C PRO A 544 -13.50 -17.42 -28.96
N LEU A 545 -14.08 -17.64 -27.78
CA LEU A 545 -13.76 -18.75 -26.87
C LEU A 545 -15.07 -19.39 -26.39
N GLU A 546 -15.14 -20.72 -26.36
CA GLU A 546 -16.30 -21.46 -25.84
C GLU A 546 -16.01 -22.10 -24.48
N VAL A 547 -17.05 -22.29 -23.65
CA VAL A 547 -16.92 -22.96 -22.35
C VAL A 547 -16.47 -24.40 -22.56
N GLY A 548 -15.48 -24.85 -21.79
CA GLY A 548 -14.90 -26.19 -21.92
C GLY A 548 -13.87 -26.33 -23.04
N GLN A 549 -13.76 -25.36 -23.96
CA GLN A 549 -12.68 -25.32 -24.95
C GLN A 549 -11.33 -25.31 -24.22
N SER A 550 -10.34 -26.03 -24.75
CA SER A 550 -9.00 -26.04 -24.16
C SER A 550 -8.40 -24.64 -24.21
N LEU A 551 -8.24 -24.03 -23.04
CA LEU A 551 -7.61 -22.74 -22.85
C LEU A 551 -6.23 -22.98 -22.24
N THR A 552 -5.22 -22.38 -22.86
CA THR A 552 -3.86 -22.40 -22.31
C THR A 552 -3.59 -21.05 -21.67
N ASP A 553 -3.69 -21.01 -20.34
CA ASP A 553 -3.29 -19.84 -19.57
C ASP A 553 -1.77 -19.76 -19.59
N THR A 554 -1.27 -18.67 -20.16
CA THR A 554 0.16 -18.40 -20.22
C THR A 554 0.52 -17.41 -19.12
N ALA A 555 1.04 -17.91 -18.00
CA ALA A 555 1.58 -17.07 -16.94
C ALA A 555 3.07 -16.83 -17.20
N LYS A 556 3.43 -15.58 -17.54
CA LYS A 556 4.83 -15.17 -17.60
C LYS A 556 5.26 -14.65 -16.24
N SER A 557 6.33 -15.20 -15.71
CA SER A 557 7.00 -14.76 -14.49
C SER A 557 8.49 -14.61 -14.76
N GLY A 558 9.24 -13.94 -13.87
CA GLY A 558 10.65 -13.64 -14.14
C GLY A 558 10.86 -12.35 -14.92
N GLY A 559 12.05 -12.17 -15.49
CA GLY A 559 12.45 -10.94 -16.18
C GLY A 559 12.64 -9.72 -15.28
N LYS A 560 12.51 -9.89 -13.96
CA LYS A 560 12.77 -8.84 -12.97
C LYS A 560 14.28 -8.63 -12.87
N SER A 561 14.70 -7.36 -12.96
CA SER A 561 16.10 -7.02 -12.72
C SER A 561 16.48 -7.31 -11.27
N VAL A 562 17.64 -7.93 -11.12
CA VAL A 562 18.25 -8.18 -9.83
C VAL A 562 18.74 -6.86 -9.22
N PHE A 563 19.45 -6.04 -9.98
CA PHE A 563 20.16 -4.87 -9.46
C PHE A 563 19.46 -3.52 -9.72
N TRP A 564 18.33 -3.49 -10.43
CA TRP A 564 17.69 -2.23 -10.83
C TRP A 564 16.21 -2.16 -10.46
N SER A 565 15.82 -1.10 -9.76
CA SER A 565 14.46 -0.96 -9.22
C SER A 565 13.38 -0.74 -10.28
N ARG A 566 13.73 -0.20 -11.45
CA ARG A 566 12.81 -0.04 -12.60
C ARG A 566 13.17 -0.99 -13.75
N GLY A 567 13.87 -2.08 -13.44
CA GLY A 567 14.25 -3.06 -14.45
C GLY A 567 15.48 -2.66 -15.26
N VAL A 568 15.75 -3.49 -16.27
CA VAL A 568 16.72 -3.19 -17.33
C VAL A 568 15.97 -2.98 -18.62
N VAL A 569 16.45 -2.05 -19.45
CA VAL A 569 15.91 -1.80 -20.78
C VAL A 569 16.99 -2.05 -21.83
N PRO A 570 16.66 -2.56 -23.01
CA PRO A 570 17.66 -2.73 -24.06
C PRO A 570 18.25 -1.40 -24.52
N VAL A 571 19.54 -1.39 -24.84
CA VAL A 571 20.24 -0.17 -25.28
C VAL A 571 19.63 0.38 -26.57
N SER A 572 19.12 -0.47 -27.45
CA SER A 572 18.38 -0.06 -28.66
C SER A 572 17.14 0.80 -28.35
N TRP A 573 16.57 0.69 -27.15
CA TRP A 573 15.44 1.51 -26.71
C TRP A 573 15.84 2.92 -26.25
N LEU A 574 17.14 3.19 -26.08
CA LEU A 574 17.60 4.53 -25.75
C LEU A 574 17.93 5.28 -27.04
N ALA A 575 17.22 6.38 -27.30
CA ALA A 575 17.64 7.33 -28.32
C ALA A 575 19.03 7.88 -27.98
N THR A 576 19.96 7.92 -28.93
CA THR A 576 21.26 8.56 -28.71
C THR A 576 21.11 10.09 -28.74
N ASP A 577 22.02 10.83 -28.10
CA ASP A 577 22.00 12.30 -28.15
C ASP A 577 22.05 12.83 -29.60
N ALA A 578 22.74 12.11 -30.50
CA ALA A 578 22.77 12.40 -31.93
C ALA A 578 21.41 12.14 -32.60
N ASP A 579 20.68 11.08 -32.22
CA ASP A 579 19.34 10.79 -32.75
C ASP A 579 18.32 11.83 -32.26
N VAL A 580 18.41 12.25 -31.00
CA VAL A 580 17.55 13.28 -30.41
C VAL A 580 17.85 14.65 -31.02
N GLU A 581 19.12 15.02 -31.20
CA GLU A 581 19.50 16.29 -31.82
C GLU A 581 19.14 16.32 -33.31
N THR A 582 19.35 15.22 -34.03
CA THR A 582 18.96 15.10 -35.44
C THR A 582 17.44 15.21 -35.61
N ARG A 583 16.65 14.53 -34.75
CA ARG A 583 15.19 14.66 -34.76
C ARG A 583 14.71 16.04 -34.31
N THR A 584 15.36 16.64 -33.31
CA THR A 584 15.01 17.98 -32.84
C THR A 584 15.27 19.02 -33.93
N ARG A 585 16.39 18.92 -34.67
CA ARG A 585 16.65 19.74 -35.86
C ARG A 585 15.66 19.50 -36.98
N GLN A 586 15.25 18.25 -37.22
CA GLN A 586 14.21 17.93 -38.21
C GLN A 586 12.85 18.54 -37.83
N ILE A 587 12.46 18.46 -36.56
CA ILE A 587 11.21 19.07 -36.05
C ILE A 587 11.29 20.60 -36.11
N GLU A 588 12.42 21.21 -35.76
CA GLU A 588 12.60 22.67 -35.85
C GLU A 588 12.60 23.17 -37.30
N ASN A 589 13.25 22.46 -38.22
CA ASN A 589 13.24 22.81 -39.64
C ASN A 589 11.83 22.66 -40.23
N TRP A 590 11.13 21.57 -39.90
CA TRP A 590 9.74 21.38 -40.31
C TRP A 590 8.81 22.48 -39.75
N LYS A 591 8.95 22.87 -38.47
CA LYS A 591 8.18 23.99 -37.90
C LYS A 591 8.45 25.32 -38.61
N ARG A 592 9.69 25.56 -39.04
CA ARG A 592 10.03 26.76 -39.84
C ARG A 592 9.40 26.71 -41.22
N GLU A 593 9.45 25.55 -41.88
CA GLU A 593 8.85 25.36 -43.21
C GLU A 593 7.32 25.45 -43.16
N GLN A 594 6.68 24.91 -42.12
CA GLN A 594 5.25 25.06 -41.87
C GLN A 594 4.86 26.52 -41.60
N ALA A 595 5.59 27.23 -40.73
CA ALA A 595 5.32 28.65 -40.47
C ALA A 595 5.50 29.51 -41.74
N ALA A 596 6.48 29.17 -42.59
CA ALA A 596 6.67 29.82 -43.88
C ALA A 596 5.53 29.52 -44.87
N ALA A 597 5.03 28.29 -44.90
CA ALA A 597 3.87 27.91 -45.70
C ALA A 597 2.58 28.60 -45.22
N GLU A 598 2.37 28.73 -43.91
CA GLU A 598 1.21 29.41 -43.32
C GLU A 598 1.23 30.94 -43.51
N ALA A 599 2.41 31.54 -43.70
CA ALA A 599 2.57 32.95 -44.01
C ALA A 599 2.26 33.30 -45.48
N VAL A 600 2.02 32.31 -46.35
CA VAL A 600 1.61 32.52 -47.74
C VAL A 600 0.15 33.00 -47.79
N THR A 601 -0.07 34.17 -48.40
CA THR A 601 -1.38 34.84 -48.47
C THR A 601 -2.33 34.27 -49.53
N ASP A 602 -1.80 33.57 -50.53
CA ASP A 602 -2.61 32.86 -51.54
C ASP A 602 -3.03 31.48 -50.99
N ALA A 603 -4.34 31.33 -50.74
CA ALA A 603 -4.91 30.14 -50.13
C ALA A 603 -4.67 28.86 -50.94
N THR A 604 -4.63 28.95 -52.27
CA THR A 604 -4.40 27.82 -53.18
C THR A 604 -2.96 27.32 -53.10
N TRP A 605 -2.02 28.26 -53.04
CA TRP A 605 -0.60 27.97 -52.93
C TRP A 605 -0.22 27.51 -51.53
N ARG A 606 -0.79 28.12 -50.49
CA ARG A 606 -0.65 27.67 -49.09
C ARG A 606 -1.08 26.22 -48.95
N GLN A 607 -2.23 25.85 -49.50
CA GLN A 607 -2.74 24.48 -49.41
C GLN A 607 -1.81 23.49 -50.12
N ARG A 608 -1.32 23.82 -51.33
CA ARG A 608 -0.34 22.98 -52.04
C ARG A 608 0.98 22.81 -51.29
N LEU A 609 1.50 23.89 -50.69
CA LEU A 609 2.74 23.83 -49.89
C LEU A 609 2.57 22.94 -48.66
N LEU A 610 1.42 23.03 -47.98
CA LEU A 610 1.08 22.16 -46.86
C LEU A 610 0.89 20.70 -47.30
N ASP A 611 0.33 20.46 -48.49
CA ASP A 611 0.18 19.12 -49.07
C ASP A 611 1.54 18.52 -49.51
N GLU A 612 2.44 19.33 -50.09
CA GLU A 612 3.80 18.92 -50.50
C GLU A 612 4.73 18.65 -49.31
N LEU A 613 4.56 19.41 -48.21
CA LEU A 613 5.31 19.18 -46.96
C LEU A 613 5.00 17.81 -46.33
N GLY A 614 3.85 17.22 -46.67
CA GLY A 614 3.39 15.94 -46.13
C GLY A 614 3.12 15.98 -44.62
N ALA A 615 2.29 15.07 -44.13
CA ALA A 615 2.12 14.88 -42.70
C ALA A 615 3.30 14.05 -42.16
N GLN A 616 4.34 14.71 -41.59
CA GLN A 616 5.22 14.32 -40.46
C GLN A 616 6.62 14.98 -40.55
N PRO A 617 7.21 15.44 -39.40
CA PRO A 617 7.80 14.50 -38.45
C PRO A 617 7.27 14.61 -37.00
N VAL A 618 6.71 13.47 -36.58
CA VAL A 618 6.85 12.79 -35.28
C VAL A 618 5.82 13.10 -34.20
N THR A 619 4.74 12.32 -34.23
CA THR A 619 3.97 11.76 -33.10
C THR A 619 4.84 10.83 -32.24
N LEU A 620 5.89 11.38 -31.65
CA LEU A 620 6.47 10.91 -30.40
C LEU A 620 7.08 12.18 -29.81
N ALA A 621 6.33 12.86 -28.94
CA ALA A 621 6.91 13.94 -28.16
C ALA A 621 8.19 13.40 -27.50
N VAL A 622 9.16 14.24 -27.18
CA VAL A 622 10.34 13.81 -26.38
C VAL A 622 9.89 13.09 -25.09
N GLY A 623 8.66 13.35 -24.61
CA GLY A 623 8.00 12.59 -23.54
C GLY A 623 7.62 11.14 -23.86
N ASP A 624 7.33 10.78 -25.10
CA ASP A 624 6.89 9.43 -25.49
C ASP A 624 8.05 8.42 -25.65
N LEU A 625 9.25 8.92 -25.92
CA LEU A 625 10.51 8.16 -25.79
C LEU A 625 10.83 7.81 -24.33
N VAL A 626 10.23 8.52 -23.37
CA VAL A 626 10.46 8.31 -21.93
C VAL A 626 9.40 7.38 -21.31
N THR A 627 8.16 7.39 -21.82
CA THR A 627 7.05 6.56 -21.32
C THR A 627 7.06 5.11 -21.84
N THR A 628 7.46 4.89 -23.09
CA THR A 628 7.53 3.54 -23.70
C THR A 628 8.57 2.60 -23.04
N ALA A 629 9.55 3.18 -22.34
CA ALA A 629 10.54 2.42 -21.56
C ALA A 629 9.97 1.80 -20.26
N ALA A 630 8.75 2.17 -19.83
CA ALA A 630 8.19 1.74 -18.55
C ALA A 630 7.30 0.48 -18.62
N THR A 631 6.75 0.13 -19.79
CA THR A 631 5.77 -0.95 -19.96
C THR A 631 6.33 -2.23 -20.55
N GLY A 632 7.58 -2.23 -21.03
CA GLY A 632 8.22 -3.44 -21.59
C GLY A 632 7.67 -3.88 -22.95
N GLU A 633 6.75 -3.14 -23.55
CA GLU A 633 6.17 -3.39 -24.88
C GLU A 633 6.51 -2.29 -25.89
N GLY A 634 7.63 -1.59 -25.67
CA GLY A 634 8.07 -0.47 -26.49
C GLY A 634 8.69 -0.88 -27.83
N LYS A 635 8.44 -0.06 -28.85
CA LYS A 635 9.30 0.03 -30.03
C LYS A 635 10.64 0.67 -29.62
N ASP A 636 11.73 0.26 -30.24
CA ASP A 636 13.04 0.88 -30.06
C ASP A 636 13.05 2.33 -30.59
N ALA A 637 14.17 3.04 -30.42
CA ALA A 637 14.29 4.44 -30.90
C ALA A 637 14.05 4.58 -32.42
N THR A 638 14.10 3.48 -33.17
CA THR A 638 13.87 3.39 -34.62
C THR A 638 12.44 2.92 -35.00
N GLY A 639 11.57 2.64 -34.02
CA GLY A 639 10.20 2.19 -34.27
C GLY A 639 10.04 0.66 -34.42
N LEU A 640 11.11 -0.12 -34.22
CA LEU A 640 11.10 -1.59 -34.34
C LEU A 640 10.82 -2.26 -32.99
N LYS A 641 9.91 -3.23 -32.97
CA LYS A 641 9.69 -4.09 -31.78
C LYS A 641 10.92 -4.96 -31.57
N LEU A 642 11.41 -5.03 -30.33
CA LEU A 642 12.50 -5.94 -29.99
C LEU A 642 12.15 -7.40 -30.28
N PRO A 643 13.17 -8.25 -30.48
CA PRO A 643 12.99 -9.69 -30.53
C PRO A 643 12.44 -10.17 -29.18
N ALA A 644 11.30 -10.87 -29.22
CA ALA A 644 10.78 -11.54 -28.03
C ALA A 644 11.83 -12.53 -27.47
N PRO A 645 11.89 -12.73 -26.14
CA PRO A 645 12.74 -13.76 -25.57
C PRO A 645 12.38 -15.12 -26.16
N GLN A 646 13.38 -15.96 -26.41
CA GLN A 646 13.25 -17.27 -27.04
C GLN A 646 13.36 -18.40 -26.02
N PRO A 647 12.68 -19.54 -26.26
CA PRO A 647 12.77 -20.71 -25.40
C PRO A 647 14.19 -21.29 -25.40
N MET A 648 14.73 -21.55 -24.22
CA MET A 648 16.08 -22.11 -24.02
C MET A 648 16.11 -23.64 -24.15
N SER A 649 14.96 -24.29 -23.97
CA SER A 649 14.79 -25.74 -24.02
C SER A 649 13.35 -26.10 -24.35
N ASP A 650 13.12 -27.38 -24.66
CA ASP A 650 11.77 -27.91 -24.81
C ASP A 650 10.95 -27.72 -23.51
N PRO A 651 9.62 -27.57 -23.61
CA PRO A 651 8.74 -27.43 -22.46
C PRO A 651 8.85 -28.62 -21.51
N GLN A 652 9.11 -28.35 -20.23
CA GLN A 652 9.16 -29.36 -19.18
C GLN A 652 7.78 -29.51 -18.52
N PRO A 653 7.23 -30.74 -18.40
CA PRO A 653 5.97 -30.95 -17.71
C PRO A 653 6.10 -30.80 -16.19
N ILE A 654 5.18 -30.06 -15.57
CA ILE A 654 5.01 -29.92 -14.11
C ILE A 654 3.62 -30.47 -13.77
N GLY A 655 3.47 -31.79 -13.88
CA GLY A 655 2.18 -32.48 -13.79
C GLY A 655 1.46 -32.61 -15.13
N ASP A 656 0.23 -33.09 -15.09
CA ASP A 656 -0.49 -33.59 -16.28
C ASP A 656 -0.97 -32.48 -17.23
N GLN A 657 -1.09 -31.24 -16.74
CA GLN A 657 -1.73 -30.13 -17.46
C GLN A 657 -0.88 -28.86 -17.53
N THR A 658 0.31 -28.84 -16.92
CA THR A 658 1.14 -27.65 -16.86
C THR A 658 2.50 -27.92 -17.50
N THR A 659 2.91 -27.06 -18.41
CA THR A 659 4.26 -27.06 -18.98
C THR A 659 4.98 -25.79 -18.60
N ARG A 660 6.29 -25.89 -18.42
CA ARG A 660 7.16 -24.78 -18.08
C ARG A 660 8.27 -24.65 -19.11
N VAL A 661 8.45 -23.45 -19.62
CA VAL A 661 9.52 -23.11 -20.56
C VAL A 661 10.32 -21.95 -19.98
N VAL A 662 11.65 -22.06 -20.00
CA VAL A 662 12.54 -20.94 -19.66
C VAL A 662 12.85 -20.17 -20.93
N MET A 663 12.60 -18.86 -20.89
CA MET A 663 12.77 -17.92 -21.98
C MET A 663 13.97 -17.02 -21.70
N ARG A 664 14.78 -16.71 -22.71
CA ARG A 664 15.90 -15.75 -22.62
C ARG A 664 15.94 -14.84 -23.83
N TYR A 665 16.38 -13.61 -23.62
CA TYR A 665 16.74 -12.74 -24.75
C TYR A 665 17.97 -13.31 -25.46
N ARG A 666 18.08 -13.02 -26.76
CA ARG A 666 19.27 -13.37 -27.53
C ARG A 666 20.51 -12.70 -26.93
N GLU A 667 21.65 -13.36 -27.00
CA GLU A 667 22.91 -12.91 -26.37
C GLU A 667 23.44 -11.59 -26.96
N ASP A 668 23.00 -11.20 -28.15
CA ASP A 668 23.36 -9.94 -28.82
C ASP A 668 22.65 -8.71 -28.24
N VAL A 669 21.59 -8.90 -27.45
CA VAL A 669 20.81 -7.80 -26.86
C VAL A 669 21.53 -7.22 -25.65
N LYS A 670 22.10 -6.03 -25.81
CA LYS A 670 22.70 -5.26 -24.69
C LYS A 670 21.62 -4.56 -23.87
N PHE A 671 21.73 -4.59 -22.56
CA PHE A 671 20.81 -3.94 -21.64
C PHE A 671 21.44 -2.73 -20.95
N THR A 672 20.59 -1.90 -20.33
CA THR A 672 20.99 -0.82 -19.45
C THR A 672 20.05 -0.75 -18.25
N GLY A 673 20.61 -0.50 -17.07
CA GLY A 673 19.83 -0.35 -15.84
C GLY A 673 18.97 0.91 -15.76
N LYS A 674 17.75 0.80 -15.21
CA LYS A 674 16.83 1.92 -14.94
C LYS A 674 16.40 1.96 -13.47
N GLY A 675 16.18 3.18 -12.97
CA GLY A 675 15.79 3.41 -11.57
C GLY A 675 16.98 3.43 -10.59
N ASN A 676 16.69 3.07 -9.35
CA ASN A 676 17.67 3.01 -8.27
C ASN A 676 18.42 1.67 -8.28
N PHE A 677 19.67 1.69 -7.83
CA PHE A 677 20.52 0.51 -7.74
C PHE A 677 20.23 -0.28 -6.47
N ARG A 678 19.98 -1.59 -6.60
CA ARG A 678 19.59 -2.48 -5.50
C ARG A 678 20.82 -3.12 -4.87
N LEU A 679 21.48 -2.36 -4.00
CA LEU A 679 22.74 -2.74 -3.33
C LEU A 679 22.62 -4.01 -2.49
N GLU A 680 21.44 -4.27 -1.95
CA GLU A 680 21.13 -5.46 -1.15
C GLU A 680 21.47 -6.77 -1.87
N PHE A 681 21.46 -6.82 -3.20
CA PHE A 681 21.80 -8.03 -3.94
C PHE A 681 23.29 -8.24 -4.14
N LEU A 682 24.12 -7.21 -3.92
CA LEU A 682 25.58 -7.35 -4.02
C LEU A 682 26.11 -8.35 -3.01
N VAL A 683 25.54 -8.43 -1.80
CA VAL A 683 26.00 -9.40 -0.78
C VAL A 683 25.85 -10.84 -1.26
N TYR A 684 24.77 -11.14 -1.98
CA TYR A 684 24.50 -12.47 -2.52
C TYR A 684 25.39 -12.76 -3.74
N SER A 685 25.57 -11.77 -4.61
CA SER A 685 26.48 -11.89 -5.76
C SER A 685 27.93 -12.09 -5.33
N LEU A 686 28.40 -11.34 -4.32
CA LEU A 686 29.74 -11.51 -3.73
C LEU A 686 29.90 -12.85 -3.02
N ALA A 687 28.81 -13.43 -2.50
CA ALA A 687 28.80 -14.78 -1.93
C ALA A 687 28.72 -15.89 -3.00
N GLY A 688 28.70 -15.54 -4.30
CA GLY A 688 28.65 -16.50 -5.40
C GLY A 688 27.26 -17.13 -5.64
N LEU A 689 26.19 -16.54 -5.10
CA LEU A 689 24.83 -17.04 -5.32
C LEU A 689 24.30 -16.61 -6.69
N ASP A 690 23.87 -17.58 -7.48
CA ASP A 690 23.23 -17.36 -8.77
C ASP A 690 21.77 -16.91 -8.60
N LEU A 691 21.54 -15.60 -8.72
CA LEU A 691 20.23 -14.98 -8.60
C LEU A 691 19.39 -15.09 -9.89
N THR A 692 19.96 -15.55 -11.01
CA THR A 692 19.22 -15.66 -12.28
C THR A 692 18.11 -16.70 -12.20
N LYS A 693 18.28 -17.76 -11.42
CA LYS A 693 17.28 -18.83 -11.26
C LYS A 693 16.19 -18.52 -10.24
N SER A 694 16.28 -17.39 -9.55
CA SER A 694 15.34 -17.00 -8.50
C SER A 694 14.03 -16.49 -9.10
N SER A 695 12.87 -16.90 -8.59
CA SER A 695 11.58 -16.32 -9.01
C SER A 695 11.45 -14.83 -8.62
N ASN A 696 10.49 -14.10 -9.20
CA ASN A 696 10.23 -12.70 -8.82
C ASN A 696 9.90 -12.56 -7.34
N ALA A 697 9.11 -13.48 -6.79
CA ALA A 697 8.77 -13.53 -5.37
C ALA A 697 9.99 -13.86 -4.50
N THR A 698 10.87 -14.76 -4.96
CA THR A 698 12.12 -15.11 -4.28
C THR A 698 13.10 -13.93 -4.26
N LEU A 699 13.27 -13.20 -5.36
CA LEU A 699 14.09 -11.98 -5.39
C LEU A 699 13.55 -10.93 -4.41
N SER A 700 12.24 -10.67 -4.44
CA SER A 700 11.62 -9.75 -3.47
C SER A 700 11.79 -10.21 -2.02
N THR A 701 11.87 -11.53 -1.79
CA THR A 701 12.13 -12.11 -0.46
C THR A 701 13.59 -11.92 -0.04
N LEU A 702 14.53 -12.18 -0.94
CA LEU A 702 15.98 -12.04 -0.71
C LEU A 702 16.42 -10.59 -0.49
N GLU A 703 15.63 -9.62 -0.94
CA GLU A 703 15.87 -8.21 -0.62
C GLU A 703 15.77 -7.88 0.88
N LEU A 704 15.00 -8.65 1.65
CA LEU A 704 14.65 -8.32 3.03
C LEU A 704 15.75 -8.68 4.05
N PRO A 705 16.39 -9.87 4.03
CA PRO A 705 17.39 -10.23 5.03
C PRO A 705 18.54 -9.22 5.19
N PRO A 706 19.16 -8.64 4.14
CA PRO A 706 20.21 -7.65 4.32
C PRO A 706 19.67 -6.38 4.99
N LYS A 707 18.44 -5.97 4.65
CA LYS A 707 17.76 -4.82 5.25
C LYS A 707 17.40 -5.05 6.71
N ILE A 708 17.07 -6.29 7.10
CA ILE A 708 16.74 -6.64 8.48
C ILE A 708 18.00 -6.84 9.32
N ILE A 709 18.97 -7.61 8.83
CA ILE A 709 20.10 -8.08 9.63
C ILE A 709 21.18 -6.99 9.76
N ALA A 710 21.51 -6.28 8.68
CA ALA A 710 22.62 -5.33 8.69
C ALA A 710 22.44 -4.20 9.73
N PRO A 711 21.26 -3.58 9.90
CA PRO A 711 21.07 -2.55 10.93
C PRO A 711 21.30 -3.08 12.36
N PHE A 712 20.88 -4.31 12.65
CA PHE A 712 21.09 -4.92 13.97
C PHE A 712 22.58 -5.23 14.20
N LEU A 713 23.27 -5.76 13.18
CA LEU A 713 24.72 -6.00 13.27
C LEU A 713 25.50 -4.70 13.48
N VAL A 714 25.22 -3.66 12.68
CA VAL A 714 25.85 -2.35 12.82
C VAL A 714 25.60 -1.79 14.22
N MET A 715 24.35 -1.85 14.70
CA MET A 715 24.00 -1.37 16.04
C MET A 715 24.76 -2.13 17.13
N ILE A 716 24.86 -3.46 17.06
CA ILE A 716 25.57 -4.28 18.05
C ILE A 716 27.08 -3.98 18.02
N LEU A 717 27.71 -4.04 16.84
CA LEU A 717 29.15 -3.85 16.69
C LEU A 717 29.57 -2.44 17.11
N CYS A 718 28.86 -1.41 16.66
CA CYS A 718 29.15 -0.04 17.05
C CYS A 718 28.90 0.20 18.55
N SER A 719 27.94 -0.50 19.18
CA SER A 719 27.71 -0.38 20.62
C SER A 719 28.89 -0.86 21.46
N PHE A 720 29.65 -1.85 20.99
CA PHE A 720 30.89 -2.29 21.66
C PHE A 720 32.05 -1.29 21.52
N LEU A 721 32.04 -0.47 20.47
CA LEU A 721 33.11 0.47 20.15
C LEU A 721 32.87 1.89 20.68
N THR A 722 31.69 2.15 21.25
CA THR A 722 31.25 3.51 21.60
C THR A 722 31.02 3.68 23.10
N ARG A 723 30.98 4.94 23.55
CA ARG A 723 30.80 5.28 24.97
C ARG A 723 29.39 4.86 25.44
N LYS A 724 29.34 4.14 26.56
CA LYS A 724 28.09 3.74 27.22
C LYS A 724 27.32 4.94 27.75
N ASN A 725 26.00 4.84 27.73
CA ASN A 725 25.06 5.78 28.34
C ASN A 725 25.15 5.79 29.87
N SER A 726 24.57 6.82 30.50
CA SER A 726 24.55 6.96 31.95
C SER A 726 23.82 5.78 32.60
N GLN A 727 24.45 5.18 33.59
CA GLN A 727 23.84 4.09 34.35
C GLN A 727 22.56 4.54 35.06
N ALA A 728 22.56 5.73 35.66
CA ALA A 728 21.39 6.28 36.35
C ALA A 728 20.18 6.50 35.41
N ALA A 729 20.43 6.97 34.18
CA ALA A 729 19.37 7.14 33.19
C ALA A 729 18.81 5.78 32.74
N LEU A 730 19.67 4.80 32.50
CA LEU A 730 19.27 3.44 32.13
C LEU A 730 18.50 2.75 33.27
N ASP A 731 18.94 2.90 34.52
CA ASP A 731 18.24 2.34 35.68
C ASP A 731 16.82 2.90 35.80
N ARG A 732 16.67 4.22 35.68
CA ARG A 732 15.36 4.88 35.68
C ARG A 732 14.48 4.39 34.52
N TYR A 733 15.04 4.30 33.32
CA TYR A 733 14.33 3.84 32.13
C TYR A 733 13.84 2.38 32.28
N TYR A 734 14.74 1.45 32.62
CA TYR A 734 14.38 0.02 32.71
C TYR A 734 13.50 -0.28 33.92
N ALA A 735 13.64 0.47 35.03
CA ALA A 735 12.67 0.43 36.12
C ALA A 735 11.27 0.79 35.61
N LYS A 736 11.14 1.93 34.91
CA LYS A 736 9.86 2.38 34.33
C LYS A 736 9.22 1.34 33.41
N MET A 737 10.00 0.69 32.54
CA MET A 737 9.51 -0.33 31.60
C MET A 737 9.12 -1.67 32.26
N LYS A 738 9.55 -1.91 33.50
CA LYS A 738 9.19 -3.08 34.31
C LYS A 738 8.07 -2.81 35.32
N THR A 739 7.70 -1.55 35.52
CA THR A 739 6.65 -1.14 36.44
C THR A 739 5.28 -1.14 35.76
N PRO A 740 4.35 -2.00 36.21
CA PRO A 740 2.99 -2.00 35.68
C PRO A 740 2.28 -0.68 35.93
N VAL A 741 1.55 -0.21 34.94
CA VAL A 741 0.84 1.07 35.03
C VAL A 741 -0.40 0.99 35.91
N ASP A 742 -0.61 2.00 36.76
CA ASP A 742 -1.88 2.22 37.46
C ASP A 742 -2.75 3.27 36.74
N PRO A 743 -4.07 3.07 36.62
CA PRO A 743 -4.98 4.09 36.06
C PRO A 743 -5.03 5.38 36.90
N ASP A 744 -4.79 5.28 38.21
CA ASP A 744 -4.71 6.44 39.10
C ASP A 744 -3.30 7.06 39.01
N PRO A 745 -3.16 8.31 38.51
CA PRO A 745 -1.85 8.94 38.31
C PRO A 745 -1.00 9.05 39.58
N GLU A 746 -1.63 9.19 40.76
CA GLU A 746 -0.90 9.34 42.01
C GLU A 746 -0.35 7.99 42.49
N LYS A 747 -1.16 6.94 42.41
CA LYS A 747 -0.72 5.57 42.70
C LYS A 747 0.34 5.09 41.69
N ASP A 748 0.22 5.48 40.42
CA ASP A 748 1.21 5.15 39.39
C ASP A 748 2.57 5.78 39.70
N ARG A 749 2.59 7.04 40.14
CA ARG A 749 3.83 7.72 40.59
C ARG A 749 4.45 7.04 41.80
N GLN A 750 3.66 6.75 42.83
CA GLN A 750 4.13 6.04 44.02
C GLN A 750 4.70 4.66 43.66
N ARG A 751 4.04 3.92 42.77
CA ARG A 751 4.51 2.61 42.30
C ARG A 751 5.83 2.72 41.53
N LEU A 752 6.01 3.75 40.70
CA LEU A 752 7.28 3.99 40.01
C LEU A 752 8.43 4.22 40.99
N GLU A 753 8.21 5.03 42.02
CA GLU A 753 9.20 5.30 43.06
C GLU A 753 9.55 4.04 43.85
N GLN A 754 8.54 3.27 44.26
CA GLN A 754 8.74 1.99 44.97
C GLN A 754 9.55 0.99 44.15
N TYR A 755 9.24 0.83 42.87
CA TYR A 755 9.95 -0.09 41.99
C TYR A 755 11.38 0.38 41.68
N ALA A 756 11.59 1.70 41.54
CA ALA A 756 12.92 2.26 41.36
C ALA A 756 13.80 2.09 42.62
N ALA A 757 13.19 2.04 43.80
CA ALA A 757 13.88 1.84 45.07
C ALA A 757 14.26 0.36 45.34
N ASP A 758 13.75 -0.61 44.57
CA ASP A 758 14.06 -2.04 44.72
C ASP A 758 14.71 -2.65 43.45
N PRO A 759 16.03 -2.45 43.25
CA PRO A 759 16.76 -3.04 42.15
C PRO A 759 16.75 -4.57 42.14
N ALA A 760 16.67 -5.21 43.31
CA ALA A 760 16.69 -6.67 43.42
C ALA A 760 15.41 -7.29 42.86
N ALA A 761 14.25 -6.69 43.14
CA ALA A 761 12.98 -7.10 42.54
C ALA A 761 12.96 -6.88 41.01
N LEU A 762 13.56 -5.79 40.52
CA LEU A 762 13.68 -5.53 39.08
C LEU A 762 14.60 -6.55 38.38
N GLU A 763 15.64 -7.02 39.06
CA GLU A 763 16.56 -8.03 38.55
C GLU A 763 15.91 -9.42 38.51
N ALA A 764 15.14 -9.78 39.54
CA ALA A 764 14.42 -11.05 39.62
C ALA A 764 13.38 -11.23 38.48
N LYS A 765 12.85 -10.13 37.93
CA LYS A 765 11.94 -10.15 36.78
C LYS A 765 12.63 -10.45 35.44
N LYS A 766 13.97 -10.39 35.36
CA LYS A 766 14.70 -10.63 34.10
C LYS A 766 14.65 -12.11 33.72
N LEU A 767 14.59 -12.35 32.41
CA LEU A 767 14.77 -13.68 31.83
C LEU A 767 16.19 -14.20 32.07
N PHE A 768 17.18 -13.29 31.98
CA PHE A 768 18.60 -13.58 32.19
C PHE A 768 19.18 -12.69 33.32
N PRO A 769 18.96 -13.03 34.61
CA PRO A 769 19.51 -12.27 35.74
C PRO A 769 21.03 -12.21 35.70
N GLY A 770 21.61 -11.11 36.18
CA GLY A 770 23.06 -10.86 36.19
C GLY A 770 23.63 -10.39 34.85
N THR A 771 22.79 -10.27 33.82
CA THR A 771 23.22 -9.80 32.49
C THR A 771 22.78 -8.36 32.22
N SER A 772 23.39 -7.75 31.19
CA SER A 772 22.97 -6.44 30.66
C SER A 772 21.70 -6.52 29.80
N LEU A 773 21.08 -7.69 29.67
CA LEU A 773 19.81 -7.88 28.98
C LEU A 773 18.64 -7.64 29.94
N GLU A 774 17.65 -6.91 29.45
CA GLU A 774 16.51 -6.39 30.20
C GLU A 774 15.19 -7.04 29.77
N MET A 775 15.28 -8.16 29.02
CA MET A 775 14.14 -8.99 28.67
C MET A 775 13.47 -9.54 29.94
N GLN A 776 12.15 -9.36 30.05
CA GLN A 776 11.36 -9.83 31.18
C GLN A 776 10.94 -11.29 30.97
N ARG A 777 10.83 -12.06 32.06
CA ARG A 777 10.21 -13.40 31.99
C ARG A 777 8.75 -13.24 31.59
N PRO A 778 8.26 -13.92 30.54
CA PRO A 778 6.85 -13.88 30.19
C PRO A 778 6.05 -14.50 31.33
N SER A 779 4.97 -13.84 31.74
CA SER A 779 4.01 -14.42 32.67
C SER A 779 3.19 -15.50 31.97
N TRP A 780 2.55 -16.39 32.74
CA TRP A 780 1.59 -17.34 32.18
C TRP A 780 0.46 -16.64 31.41
N PHE A 781 0.07 -15.45 31.83
CA PHE A 781 -0.91 -14.62 31.11
C PHE A 781 -0.38 -14.14 29.74
N ASP A 782 0.92 -13.84 29.63
CA ASP A 782 1.56 -13.50 28.35
C ASP A 782 1.60 -14.72 27.43
N VAL A 783 2.04 -15.87 27.93
CA VAL A 783 2.16 -17.11 27.16
C VAL A 783 0.79 -17.60 26.67
N ILE A 784 -0.19 -17.71 27.57
CA ILE A 784 -1.55 -18.17 27.22
C ILE A 784 -2.17 -17.21 26.21
N GLY A 785 -2.10 -15.90 26.44
CA GLY A 785 -2.68 -14.94 25.51
C GLY A 785 -2.00 -14.94 24.14
N PHE A 786 -0.68 -15.09 24.07
CA PHE A 786 0.04 -15.27 22.80
C PHE A 786 -0.42 -16.54 22.06
N ILE A 787 -0.52 -17.67 22.75
CA ILE A 787 -1.01 -18.94 22.17
C ILE A 787 -2.45 -18.80 21.68
N VAL A 788 -3.34 -18.19 22.47
CA VAL A 788 -4.73 -17.94 22.09
C VAL A 788 -4.80 -17.07 20.83
N CYS A 789 -4.02 -15.99 20.76
CA CYS A 789 -3.95 -15.16 19.55
C CYS A 789 -3.44 -15.97 18.34
N PHE A 790 -2.45 -16.84 18.53
CA PHE A 790 -1.93 -17.68 17.47
C PHE A 790 -2.96 -18.70 16.97
N VAL A 791 -3.73 -19.30 17.88
CA VAL A 791 -4.87 -20.18 17.54
C VAL A 791 -5.95 -19.41 16.76
N ILE A 792 -6.27 -18.18 17.15
CA ILE A 792 -7.21 -17.33 16.41
C ILE A 792 -6.72 -17.07 14.98
N CYS A 793 -5.40 -16.93 14.75
CA CYS A 793 -4.87 -16.78 13.39
C CYS A 793 -5.26 -17.96 12.49
N PHE A 794 -5.10 -19.20 12.97
CA PHE A 794 -5.56 -20.38 12.23
C PHE A 794 -7.09 -20.47 12.16
N GLY A 795 -7.80 -20.00 13.18
CA GLY A 795 -9.26 -19.86 13.12
C GLY A 795 -9.71 -18.96 11.97
N VAL A 796 -9.08 -17.80 11.79
CA VAL A 796 -9.36 -16.88 10.67
C VAL A 796 -9.08 -17.55 9.32
N ILE A 797 -7.94 -18.24 9.17
CA ILE A 797 -7.62 -18.99 7.95
C ILE A 797 -8.65 -20.11 7.73
N GLY A 798 -9.03 -20.82 8.78
CA GLY A 798 -10.05 -21.87 8.75
C GLY A 798 -11.40 -21.34 8.28
N VAL A 799 -11.81 -20.15 8.75
CA VAL A 799 -13.03 -19.47 8.25
C VAL A 799 -12.88 -19.11 6.78
N ALA A 800 -11.72 -18.60 6.35
CA ALA A 800 -11.49 -18.26 4.94
C ALA A 800 -11.56 -19.51 4.02
N VAL A 801 -10.96 -20.62 4.45
CA VAL A 801 -11.02 -21.91 3.74
C VAL A 801 -12.44 -22.48 3.73
N TRP A 802 -13.14 -22.42 4.86
CA TRP A 802 -14.53 -22.86 4.95
C TRP A 802 -15.44 -22.06 4.02
N VAL A 803 -15.29 -20.73 4.02
CA VAL A 803 -16.00 -19.83 3.11
C VAL A 803 -15.71 -20.15 1.64
N ALA A 804 -14.46 -20.51 1.30
CA ALA A 804 -14.06 -20.92 -0.04
C ALA A 804 -14.75 -22.20 -0.55
N GLN A 805 -15.34 -23.00 0.36
CA GLN A 805 -15.99 -24.28 0.04
C GLN A 805 -17.52 -24.19 0.06
N ILE A 806 -18.08 -23.03 0.42
CA ILE A 806 -19.54 -22.86 0.43
C ILE A 806 -20.04 -22.96 -1.01
N GLY A 807 -20.94 -23.92 -1.27
CA GLY A 807 -21.54 -24.12 -2.59
C GLY A 807 -20.80 -25.08 -3.52
N THR A 808 -19.79 -25.81 -3.05
CA THR A 808 -19.09 -26.85 -3.86
C THR A 808 -19.84 -28.19 -3.93
N GLY A 809 -20.91 -28.36 -3.16
CA GLY A 809 -21.65 -29.62 -2.99
C GLY A 809 -22.95 -29.72 -3.77
#